data_AF-A0A2Z6LMK9-F1
#
_entry.id   AF-A0A2Z6LMK9-F1
#
_cell.length_a   1.000
_cell.length_b   1.000
_cell.length_c   1.000
_cell.angle_alpha   90.00
_cell.angle_beta   90.00
_cell.angle_gamma   90.00
#
_symmetry.space_group_name_H-M   'P 1'
#
loop_
_entity.id
_entity.type
_entity.pdbx_description
1 polymer ?
#
loop_
_entity_poly.entity_id
_entity_poly.type
_entity_poly.pdbx_seq_one_letter_code
_entity_poly.pdbx_strand_id
1 'polypeptide(L)'
;MGSGQISGGGIINGGGGGGVGGSNSSGGSSSCCDMSMKCWCSFYGWLAFSPSVHTSLSPFGCQDDNEGSWSIGIFFGDNPFSLKPIEFSNVSNDDSAAWPVANPVVTCASVSDAGFPSNFVADPFLFIQGDTLYLFYETKNSITMQGDIGVSKSTDKGATWQQLGIALNEDWHLSYPYVFEHDGQIYMMPEGSKRGDLRLYKAVNFPLQWKLEKVLIKKPLIDSFIVEYGGKFWLFGSDHSGFGTKKNGQLEIWYSKSPLGPWKPHKKNPIYNIDKSLGARNGGRPFKYEGHLYRMGQDCGDTYGRRVRAFQIETLTAEEYKEIEVPLGFVESNKSRNAWNGARYHHLDAQRLPSGGWIGVMDGDRVPSGDSIRRFMVGCASVAFAAVLIVLLGVLLGFVNCIVPLNWFIHNSGKKSPTFLSWERPNTFSSKVRRFCTRVNRVPTFLRGKIKHNACARRVILTIIFIFGVALMCIGFKNIYGGNGSEEPYPLKGQYSQFTLLTMTYDARLWNLKMYVKHYSRCSSVSEIVVVWNKGIPPELSDLDSAVPVRIRVEEKNSLNNRFKEDPLIKTRAVLELDDDIMMTCDDVERGFNVWRQHPDRIVGFYPRLIAGSPLKYRGEKYARTHKGYNMILTGAAFIDSKLAFKRYWGKEAKKGREVVDKLFNCEDVLLNYLYANASSSSRTVDYVKPAWAIDTSKFSGAAISRNTKVHYALRSNCLMKFSEMYGSLADRKWGFDSRKDGWDV
;
A
#
# COMPACT_ATOMS: atom_id res chain seq x y z
N MET A 1 -55.63 -20.86 11.95
CA MET A 1 -56.51 -20.07 11.05
C MET A 1 -55.72 -19.88 9.76
N GLY A 2 -55.94 -20.61 8.66
CA GLY A 2 -57.19 -21.05 8.08
C GLY A 2 -57.58 -20.06 6.97
N SER A 3 -57.65 -20.56 5.74
CA SER A 3 -58.06 -19.93 4.45
C SER A 3 -57.01 -19.08 3.73
N GLY A 4 -56.81 -19.18 2.41
CA GLY A 4 -57.51 -19.95 1.37
C GLY A 4 -57.56 -19.16 0.06
N GLN A 5 -57.01 -19.77 -1.00
CA GLN A 5 -57.33 -19.71 -2.45
C GLN A 5 -58.18 -18.55 -3.02
N ILE A 6 -57.77 -18.02 -4.20
CA ILE A 6 -58.57 -18.04 -5.45
C ILE A 6 -57.67 -18.20 -6.69
N SER A 7 -58.11 -19.11 -7.55
CA SER A 7 -57.64 -19.53 -8.88
C SER A 7 -58.18 -18.68 -10.03
N GLY A 8 -57.49 -18.67 -11.18
CA GLY A 8 -58.05 -18.30 -12.49
C GLY A 8 -57.30 -19.00 -13.62
N GLY A 9 -57.90 -20.05 -14.20
CA GLY A 9 -57.34 -20.86 -15.29
C GLY A 9 -57.77 -20.40 -16.68
N GLY A 10 -57.15 -21.02 -17.69
CA GLY A 10 -57.54 -20.95 -19.10
C GLY A 10 -56.69 -21.91 -19.94
N ILE A 11 -57.27 -23.07 -20.24
CA ILE A 11 -56.77 -24.16 -21.10
C ILE A 11 -57.47 -24.05 -22.48
N ILE A 12 -56.80 -24.46 -23.58
CA ILE A 12 -57.25 -25.33 -24.72
C ILE A 12 -56.07 -25.35 -25.73
N ASN A 13 -55.30 -26.42 -25.97
CA ASN A 13 -55.47 -27.76 -26.57
C ASN A 13 -55.57 -27.84 -28.12
N GLY A 14 -54.74 -28.74 -28.69
CA GLY A 14 -54.75 -29.27 -30.07
C GLY A 14 -53.38 -29.14 -30.74
N GLY A 15 -52.61 -30.16 -31.16
CA GLY A 15 -52.86 -31.60 -31.33
C GLY A 15 -52.55 -32.02 -32.77
N GLY A 16 -51.43 -32.73 -33.00
CA GLY A 16 -51.31 -33.74 -34.07
C GLY A 16 -50.36 -33.50 -35.26
N GLY A 17 -49.47 -34.48 -35.47
CA GLY A 17 -49.26 -35.07 -36.81
C GLY A 17 -47.89 -34.84 -37.47
N GLY A 18 -47.12 -35.92 -37.69
CA GLY A 18 -45.77 -35.87 -38.25
C GLY A 18 -45.70 -35.75 -39.79
N GLY A 19 -44.47 -35.56 -40.29
CA GLY A 19 -44.16 -35.55 -41.73
C GLY A 19 -42.70 -35.23 -42.00
N VAL A 20 -41.97 -36.23 -42.50
CA VAL A 20 -40.55 -36.19 -42.91
C VAL A 20 -40.40 -35.40 -44.22
N GLY A 21 -39.36 -34.56 -44.33
CA GLY A 21 -38.92 -33.96 -45.60
C GLY A 21 -37.63 -33.17 -45.43
N GLY A 22 -36.53 -33.64 -46.01
CA GLY A 22 -35.20 -33.05 -45.86
C GLY A 22 -34.94 -31.81 -46.71
N SER A 23 -33.96 -31.00 -46.30
CA SER A 23 -32.77 -30.59 -47.08
C SER A 23 -32.13 -29.27 -46.58
N ASN A 24 -30.79 -29.28 -46.60
CA ASN A 24 -29.86 -28.16 -46.80
C ASN A 24 -29.61 -27.08 -45.71
N SER A 25 -28.52 -27.32 -44.98
CA SER A 25 -27.35 -26.43 -44.83
C SER A 25 -27.50 -24.91 -44.97
N SER A 26 -27.33 -24.18 -43.86
CA SER A 26 -26.36 -23.07 -43.71
C SER A 26 -26.55 -22.33 -42.38
N GLY A 27 -25.69 -22.59 -41.40
CA GLY A 27 -25.73 -21.91 -40.11
C GLY A 27 -24.44 -22.14 -39.32
N GLY A 28 -23.40 -21.36 -39.62
CA GLY A 28 -22.10 -21.55 -39.00
C GLY A 28 -21.13 -20.42 -39.30
N SER A 29 -21.36 -19.22 -38.77
CA SER A 29 -20.33 -18.17 -38.72
C SER A 29 -20.49 -17.10 -37.64
N SER A 30 -21.47 -17.19 -36.72
CA SER A 30 -21.65 -16.19 -35.64
C SER A 30 -21.03 -16.58 -34.29
N SER A 31 -20.64 -17.84 -34.06
CA SER A 31 -20.24 -18.31 -32.72
C SER A 31 -18.79 -17.97 -32.30
N CYS A 32 -17.84 -17.79 -33.23
CA CYS A 32 -16.43 -17.57 -32.88
C CYS A 32 -16.12 -16.10 -32.56
N CYS A 33 -16.81 -15.14 -33.18
CA CYS A 33 -16.62 -13.71 -32.90
C CYS A 33 -17.20 -13.31 -31.53
N ASP A 34 -18.36 -13.83 -31.15
CA ASP A 34 -18.95 -13.54 -29.83
C ASP A 34 -18.14 -14.12 -28.66
N MET A 35 -17.54 -15.30 -28.84
CA MET A 35 -16.76 -15.93 -27.78
C MET A 35 -15.39 -15.25 -27.57
N SER A 36 -14.78 -14.77 -28.66
CA SER A 36 -13.55 -13.96 -28.57
C SER A 36 -13.82 -12.60 -27.94
N MET A 37 -14.88 -11.89 -28.35
CA MET A 37 -15.21 -10.55 -27.85
C MET A 37 -15.58 -10.58 -26.36
N LYS A 38 -16.31 -11.61 -25.89
CA LYS A 38 -16.54 -11.84 -24.45
C LYS A 38 -15.24 -12.13 -23.68
N CYS A 39 -14.32 -12.90 -24.26
CA CYS A 39 -13.03 -13.18 -23.64
C CYS A 39 -12.16 -11.91 -23.55
N TRP A 40 -12.16 -11.06 -24.58
CA TRP A 40 -11.50 -9.76 -24.60
C TRP A 40 -12.14 -8.75 -23.64
N CYS A 41 -13.48 -8.72 -23.53
CA CYS A 41 -14.18 -7.87 -22.56
C CYS A 41 -13.97 -8.33 -21.12
N SER A 42 -13.94 -9.64 -20.85
CA SER A 42 -13.60 -10.18 -19.53
C SER A 42 -12.12 -9.95 -19.20
N PHE A 43 -11.22 -10.06 -20.18
CA PHE A 43 -9.80 -9.73 -20.01
C PHE A 43 -9.57 -8.23 -19.83
N TYR A 44 -10.32 -7.38 -20.54
CA TYR A 44 -10.33 -5.93 -20.37
C TYR A 44 -10.91 -5.54 -19.02
N GLY A 45 -12.05 -6.12 -18.62
CA GLY A 45 -12.63 -5.93 -17.29
C GLY A 45 -11.68 -6.38 -16.18
N TRP A 46 -10.97 -7.49 -16.38
CA TRP A 46 -9.97 -7.98 -15.44
C TRP A 46 -8.70 -7.09 -15.37
N LEU A 47 -8.25 -6.52 -16.50
CA LEU A 47 -7.12 -5.58 -16.53
C LEU A 47 -7.48 -4.17 -16.03
N ALA A 48 -8.72 -3.74 -16.24
CA ALA A 48 -9.21 -2.41 -15.88
C ALA A 48 -9.73 -2.35 -14.44
N PHE A 49 -10.33 -3.44 -13.95
CA PHE A 49 -10.85 -3.59 -12.60
C PHE A 49 -10.04 -4.67 -11.87
N SER A 50 -8.84 -4.33 -11.40
CA SER A 50 -8.27 -5.09 -10.29
C SER A 50 -9.26 -5.01 -9.13
N PRO A 51 -9.59 -6.12 -8.46
CA PRO A 51 -10.47 -6.12 -7.31
C PRO A 51 -9.70 -5.60 -6.09
N SER A 52 -9.27 -4.34 -6.15
CA SER A 52 -8.84 -3.56 -4.99
C SER A 52 -10.10 -3.02 -4.32
N VAL A 53 -10.99 -3.93 -3.91
CA VAL A 53 -12.06 -3.58 -2.98
C VAL A 53 -11.40 -3.47 -1.62
N HIS A 54 -10.74 -2.33 -1.37
CA HIS A 54 -10.50 -1.93 0.00
C HIS A 54 -11.90 -1.77 0.61
N THR A 55 -12.17 -2.57 1.64
CA THR A 55 -13.31 -2.34 2.55
C THR A 55 -13.44 -0.85 2.79
N SER A 56 -14.65 -0.32 2.59
CA SER A 56 -14.94 1.10 2.68
C SER A 56 -14.25 1.69 3.90
N LEU A 57 -13.20 2.49 3.66
CA LEU A 57 -12.69 3.42 4.66
C LEU A 57 -13.89 4.20 5.18
N SER A 58 -13.88 4.56 6.47
CA SER A 58 -14.90 5.43 7.04
C SER A 58 -15.17 6.57 6.03
N PRO A 59 -16.44 6.86 5.66
CA PRO A 59 -16.74 7.93 4.71
C PRO A 59 -16.23 9.30 5.20
N PHE A 60 -15.79 9.37 6.46
CA PHE A 60 -15.27 10.54 7.13
C PHE A 60 -13.74 10.59 7.21
N GLY A 61 -12.97 9.72 6.54
CA GLY A 61 -11.50 9.80 6.62
C GLY A 61 -10.69 9.03 5.58
N CYS A 62 -9.38 9.28 5.57
CA CYS A 62 -8.37 8.75 4.65
C CYS A 62 -8.75 8.89 3.16
N GLN A 63 -9.41 9.99 2.80
CA GLN A 63 -9.77 10.23 1.41
C GLN A 63 -8.53 10.65 0.62
N ASP A 64 -8.44 10.18 -0.63
CA ASP A 64 -7.38 10.58 -1.56
C ASP A 64 -7.40 12.11 -1.74
N ASP A 65 -6.27 12.76 -1.44
CA ASP A 65 -6.04 14.17 -1.75
C ASP A 65 -4.69 14.39 -2.47
N ASN A 66 -4.34 15.66 -2.71
CA ASN A 66 -3.10 16.02 -3.41
C ASN A 66 -1.92 16.33 -2.47
N GLU A 67 -2.12 16.24 -1.16
CA GLU A 67 -1.10 16.56 -0.16
C GLU A 67 -0.32 15.30 0.25
N GLY A 68 -0.95 14.13 0.21
CA GLY A 68 -0.32 12.83 0.44
C GLY A 68 -1.10 11.97 1.42
N SER A 69 -0.51 10.83 1.79
CA SER A 69 -1.05 9.91 2.80
C SER A 69 -0.13 9.89 4.02
N TRP A 70 0.02 11.05 4.67
CA TRP A 70 0.89 11.20 5.82
C TRP A 70 0.42 10.35 7.01
N SER A 71 1.40 9.69 7.63
CA SER A 71 1.24 8.85 8.81
C SER A 71 2.45 9.03 9.72
N ILE A 72 2.34 8.62 10.99
CA ILE A 72 3.41 8.84 11.97
C ILE A 72 4.00 7.50 12.41
N GLY A 73 5.32 7.42 12.41
CA GLY A 73 6.09 6.31 12.94
C GLY A 73 6.90 6.70 14.18
N ILE A 74 7.29 5.69 14.95
CA ILE A 74 8.10 5.81 16.16
C ILE A 74 9.39 5.00 16.05
N PHE A 75 10.44 5.53 16.67
CA PHE A 75 11.81 5.04 16.61
C PHE A 75 12.44 5.06 17.99
N PHE A 76 13.37 4.13 18.23
CA PHE A 76 14.16 4.04 19.47
C PHE A 76 15.63 3.82 19.16
N GLY A 77 16.50 4.32 20.02
CA GLY A 77 17.94 4.11 19.89
C GLY A 77 18.70 4.54 21.14
N ASP A 78 20.00 4.27 21.16
CA ASP A 78 20.88 4.67 22.26
C ASP A 78 21.25 6.17 22.17
N ASN A 79 21.18 6.74 20.97
CA ASN A 79 21.44 8.15 20.68
C ASN A 79 20.57 8.63 19.48
N PRO A 80 20.43 9.94 19.22
CA PRO A 80 19.50 10.45 18.20
C PRO A 80 19.91 10.13 16.76
N PHE A 81 21.16 9.73 16.52
CA PHE A 81 21.69 9.36 15.20
C PHE A 81 21.67 7.86 14.92
N SER A 82 21.18 7.06 15.88
CA SER A 82 21.09 5.59 15.78
C SER A 82 19.66 5.08 15.99
N LEU A 83 18.67 5.97 15.85
CA LEU A 83 17.26 5.66 15.96
C LEU A 83 16.85 4.59 14.94
N LYS A 84 16.23 3.51 15.42
CA LYS A 84 15.69 2.40 14.63
C LYS A 84 14.18 2.30 14.78
N PRO A 85 13.46 1.85 13.75
CA PRO A 85 12.02 1.64 13.81
C PRO A 85 11.59 0.72 14.97
N ILE A 86 10.38 0.92 15.52
CA ILE A 86 9.81 0.15 16.64
C ILE A 86 9.83 -1.38 16.47
N GLU A 87 9.81 -1.85 15.22
CA GLU A 87 9.91 -3.25 14.83
C GLU A 87 11.16 -3.93 15.41
N PHE A 88 12.24 -3.16 15.65
CA PHE A 88 13.50 -3.63 16.21
C PHE A 88 13.55 -3.57 17.74
N SER A 89 12.58 -2.93 18.38
CA SER A 89 12.62 -2.59 19.81
C SER A 89 11.96 -3.64 20.72
N ASN A 90 11.48 -4.76 20.17
CA ASN A 90 10.76 -5.83 20.88
C ASN A 90 9.65 -5.29 21.80
N VAL A 91 9.01 -4.19 21.43
CA VAL A 91 7.86 -3.66 22.16
C VAL A 91 6.67 -4.52 21.77
N SER A 92 6.40 -5.56 22.55
CA SER A 92 5.21 -6.39 22.41
C SER A 92 4.30 -6.18 23.61
N ASN A 93 3.01 -6.06 23.35
CA ASN A 93 1.97 -6.21 24.34
C ASN A 93 1.34 -7.61 24.10
N ASP A 94 1.15 -8.40 25.15
CA ASP A 94 0.56 -9.75 25.03
C ASP A 94 -0.89 -9.70 24.49
N ASP A 95 -1.57 -8.55 24.65
CA ASP A 95 -2.89 -8.27 24.07
C ASP A 95 -2.83 -7.68 22.64
N SER A 96 -1.63 -7.41 22.11
CA SER A 96 -1.46 -6.85 20.76
C SER A 96 -1.87 -7.86 19.70
N ALA A 97 -2.31 -7.37 18.54
CA ALA A 97 -2.50 -8.22 17.37
C ALA A 97 -1.27 -8.18 16.43
N ALA A 98 -0.11 -7.71 16.93
CA ALA A 98 1.05 -7.35 16.11
C ALA A 98 2.35 -7.87 16.74
N TRP A 99 3.04 -8.78 16.03
CA TRP A 99 4.22 -9.50 16.52
C TRP A 99 5.33 -9.55 15.45
N PRO A 100 6.13 -8.49 15.29
CA PRO A 100 6.22 -7.29 16.14
C PRO A 100 5.20 -6.20 15.78
N VAL A 101 5.04 -5.18 16.63
CA VAL A 101 4.41 -3.91 16.24
C VAL A 101 5.26 -3.24 15.16
N ALA A 102 4.61 -2.70 14.14
CA ALA A 102 5.28 -2.03 13.03
C ALA A 102 4.72 -0.64 12.76
N ASN A 103 5.58 0.22 12.22
CA ASN A 103 5.21 1.53 11.72
C ASN A 103 4.36 1.43 10.45
N PRO A 104 3.46 2.40 10.20
CA PRO A 104 3.18 3.57 11.04
C PRO A 104 2.31 3.22 12.26
N VAL A 105 2.47 3.96 13.36
CA VAL A 105 1.72 3.73 14.62
C VAL A 105 0.50 4.63 14.78
N VAL A 106 0.44 5.76 14.07
CA VAL A 106 -0.76 6.61 13.98
C VAL A 106 -1.03 6.94 12.52
N THR A 107 -2.29 6.79 12.09
CA THR A 107 -2.77 7.03 10.72
C THR A 107 -4.08 7.81 10.75
N CYS A 108 -4.46 8.39 9.60
CA CYS A 108 -5.80 8.98 9.41
C CYS A 108 -6.93 8.02 9.79
N ALA A 109 -6.75 6.71 9.58
CA ALA A 109 -7.77 5.70 9.86
C ALA A 109 -7.97 5.58 11.36
N SER A 110 -6.88 5.48 12.13
CA SER A 110 -6.95 5.41 13.59
C SER A 110 -7.63 6.64 14.22
N VAL A 111 -7.43 7.83 13.65
CA VAL A 111 -8.06 9.08 14.10
C VAL A 111 -9.54 9.13 13.71
N SER A 112 -9.86 8.75 12.47
CA SER A 112 -11.23 8.73 11.95
C SER A 112 -12.12 7.68 12.60
N ASP A 113 -11.58 6.50 12.87
CA ASP A 113 -12.28 5.41 13.57
C ASP A 113 -12.58 5.78 15.03
N ALA A 114 -11.80 6.69 15.62
CA ALA A 114 -12.07 7.27 16.94
C ALA A 114 -13.11 8.40 16.92
N GLY A 115 -13.67 8.74 15.75
CA GLY A 115 -14.70 9.77 15.60
C GLY A 115 -14.19 11.16 15.24
N PHE A 116 -12.92 11.31 14.87
CA PHE A 116 -12.32 12.57 14.44
C PHE A 116 -11.98 12.52 12.95
N PRO A 117 -12.81 13.09 12.06
CA PRO A 117 -12.63 12.99 10.61
C PRO A 117 -11.23 13.47 10.18
N SER A 118 -10.45 12.63 9.49
CA SER A 118 -9.06 12.94 9.12
C SER A 118 -8.64 12.33 7.80
N ASN A 119 -7.96 13.07 6.93
CA ASN A 119 -7.35 12.58 5.69
C ASN A 119 -5.89 12.16 5.88
N PHE A 120 -5.15 12.81 6.77
CA PHE A 120 -3.77 12.45 7.10
C PHE A 120 -3.40 12.93 8.51
N VAL A 121 -2.27 12.43 9.01
CA VAL A 121 -1.60 12.95 10.22
C VAL A 121 -0.13 13.26 9.94
N ALA A 122 0.36 14.44 10.34
CA ALA A 122 1.71 14.93 10.06
C ALA A 122 2.27 15.79 11.20
N ASP A 123 3.53 16.22 11.10
CA ASP A 123 4.19 17.08 12.07
C ASP A 123 4.11 16.62 13.55
N PRO A 124 4.55 15.39 13.86
CA PRO A 124 4.46 14.85 15.21
C PRO A 124 5.40 15.55 16.20
N PHE A 125 4.85 16.03 17.31
CA PHE A 125 5.58 16.44 18.50
C PHE A 125 5.24 15.58 19.71
N LEU A 126 6.27 15.07 20.36
CA LEU A 126 6.15 14.25 21.55
C LEU A 126 6.19 15.13 22.81
N PHE A 127 5.38 14.79 23.80
CA PHE A 127 5.47 15.31 25.16
C PHE A 127 5.49 14.14 26.14
N ILE A 128 6.59 13.97 26.88
CA ILE A 128 6.82 12.83 27.76
C ILE A 128 6.49 13.25 29.19
N GLN A 129 5.54 12.56 29.82
CA GLN A 129 5.16 12.79 31.22
C GLN A 129 5.22 11.47 32.00
N GLY A 130 6.32 11.26 32.73
CA GLY A 130 6.62 9.96 33.35
C GLY A 130 6.77 8.88 32.27
N ASP A 131 6.02 7.79 32.40
CA ASP A 131 5.95 6.70 31.42
C ASP A 131 4.88 6.91 30.33
N THR A 132 4.14 8.02 30.39
CA THR A 132 3.11 8.35 29.40
C THR A 132 3.70 9.19 28.27
N LEU A 133 3.39 8.78 27.04
CA LEU A 133 3.71 9.52 25.83
C LEU A 133 2.44 10.23 25.34
N TYR A 134 2.50 11.55 25.20
CA TYR A 134 1.50 12.31 24.45
C TYR A 134 2.09 12.71 23.10
N LEU A 135 1.34 12.49 22.03
CA LEU A 135 1.73 12.81 20.67
C LEU A 135 0.77 13.84 20.11
N PHE A 136 1.25 15.06 19.89
CA PHE A 136 0.53 16.13 19.21
C PHE A 136 0.91 16.12 17.73
N TYR A 137 -0.05 16.35 16.85
CA TYR A 137 0.20 16.29 15.41
C TYR A 137 -0.83 17.13 14.65
N GLU A 138 -0.47 17.55 13.44
CA GLU A 138 -1.43 18.04 12.47
C GLU A 138 -2.37 16.90 12.06
N THR A 139 -3.67 17.13 12.12
CA THR A 139 -4.68 16.26 11.52
C THR A 139 -5.51 17.06 10.53
N LYS A 140 -5.53 16.61 9.27
CA LYS A 140 -6.31 17.30 8.24
C LYS A 140 -7.75 16.83 8.23
N ASN A 141 -8.65 17.67 8.69
CA ASN A 141 -10.07 17.39 8.71
C ASN A 141 -10.60 17.09 7.30
N SER A 142 -11.21 15.92 7.11
CA SER A 142 -11.68 15.44 5.79
C SER A 142 -12.89 16.21 5.24
N ILE A 143 -13.60 16.96 6.10
CA ILE A 143 -14.80 17.73 5.75
C ILE A 143 -14.42 19.18 5.42
N THR A 144 -13.69 19.83 6.33
CA THR A 144 -13.30 21.25 6.15
C THR A 144 -12.04 21.41 5.30
N MET A 145 -11.27 20.33 5.10
CA MET A 145 -9.95 20.33 4.43
C MET A 145 -8.92 21.22 5.12
N GLN A 146 -9.13 21.51 6.39
CA GLN A 146 -8.26 22.31 7.25
C GLN A 146 -7.41 21.41 8.16
N GLY A 147 -6.21 21.86 8.52
CA GLY A 147 -5.37 21.23 9.54
C GLY A 147 -5.77 21.74 10.92
N ASP A 148 -6.02 20.81 11.83
CA ASP A 148 -6.26 21.04 13.25
C ASP A 148 -5.17 20.31 14.06
N ILE A 149 -5.03 20.61 15.35
CA ILE A 149 -4.06 19.90 16.20
C ILE A 149 -4.75 18.76 16.94
N GLY A 150 -4.43 17.52 16.56
CA GLY A 150 -4.85 16.30 17.25
C GLY A 150 -3.89 15.90 18.38
N VAL A 151 -4.38 15.08 19.31
CA VAL A 151 -3.53 14.45 20.33
C VAL A 151 -3.89 13.00 20.61
N SER A 152 -2.87 12.15 20.68
CA SER A 152 -2.95 10.75 21.09
C SER A 152 -2.11 10.49 22.34
N LYS A 153 -2.43 9.42 23.06
CA LYS A 153 -1.72 8.97 24.26
C LYS A 153 -1.28 7.51 24.12
N SER A 154 -0.07 7.21 24.56
CA SER A 154 0.43 5.83 24.71
C SER A 154 0.99 5.61 26.13
N THR A 155 0.73 4.42 26.67
CA THR A 155 1.21 3.96 27.98
C THR A 155 2.01 2.66 27.88
N ASP A 156 2.26 2.17 26.66
CA ASP A 156 2.95 0.91 26.37
C ASP A 156 4.17 1.14 25.47
N LYS A 157 4.89 2.24 25.74
CA LYS A 157 6.09 2.66 24.99
C LYS A 157 5.82 2.84 23.49
N GLY A 158 4.64 3.34 23.13
CA GLY A 158 4.29 3.68 21.75
C GLY A 158 3.82 2.51 20.88
N ALA A 159 3.56 1.33 21.48
CA ALA A 159 3.02 0.19 20.74
C ALA A 159 1.54 0.35 20.39
N THR A 160 0.76 1.02 21.25
CA THR A 160 -0.63 1.41 21.00
C THR A 160 -0.85 2.88 21.31
N TRP A 161 -1.81 3.49 20.61
CA TRP A 161 -2.14 4.90 20.73
C TRP A 161 -3.64 5.09 20.88
N GLN A 162 -4.05 5.63 22.03
CA GLN A 162 -5.41 6.07 22.28
C GLN A 162 -5.60 7.48 21.72
N GLN A 163 -6.58 7.66 20.85
CA GLN A 163 -6.98 8.98 20.37
C GLN A 163 -7.77 9.72 21.44
N LEU A 164 -7.29 10.91 21.85
CA LEU A 164 -7.94 11.71 22.90
C LEU A 164 -8.83 12.82 22.32
N GLY A 165 -8.47 13.36 21.15
CA GLY A 165 -9.29 14.31 20.40
C GLY A 165 -8.49 15.47 19.80
N ILE A 166 -9.21 16.55 19.47
CA ILE A 166 -8.63 17.79 18.95
C ILE A 166 -8.19 18.66 20.12
N ALA A 167 -6.88 18.87 20.24
CA ALA A 167 -6.27 19.73 21.26
C ALA A 167 -6.45 21.21 20.94
N LEU A 168 -6.37 21.60 19.66
CA LEU A 168 -6.55 22.99 19.25
C LEU A 168 -7.22 23.05 17.87
N ASN A 169 -8.27 23.86 17.79
CA ASN A 169 -9.01 24.18 16.59
C ASN A 169 -9.22 25.70 16.55
N GLU A 170 -8.98 26.30 15.39
CA GLU A 170 -9.12 27.73 15.12
C GLU A 170 -9.79 27.91 13.75
N ASP A 171 -10.18 29.13 13.37
CA ASP A 171 -10.81 29.41 12.07
C ASP A 171 -9.81 29.37 10.88
N TRP A 172 -8.57 28.93 11.11
CA TRP A 172 -7.52 28.83 10.11
C TRP A 172 -6.65 27.59 10.33
N HIS A 173 -6.03 27.12 9.24
CA HIS A 173 -5.18 25.94 9.23
C HIS A 173 -4.03 26.03 10.24
N LEU A 174 -3.89 24.98 11.04
CA LEU A 174 -2.86 24.76 12.05
C LEU A 174 -2.04 23.51 11.70
N SER A 175 -0.74 23.57 11.97
CA SER A 175 0.21 22.45 11.82
C SER A 175 1.36 22.64 12.82
N TYR A 176 2.42 21.82 12.74
CA TYR A 176 3.65 21.96 13.54
C TYR A 176 3.43 22.32 15.04
N PRO A 177 2.70 21.50 15.82
CA PRO A 177 2.32 21.82 17.20
C PRO A 177 3.49 21.71 18.19
N TYR A 178 4.44 22.66 18.18
CA TYR A 178 5.59 22.64 19.07
C TYR A 178 5.16 22.77 20.54
N VAL A 179 5.17 21.65 21.28
CA VAL A 179 4.82 21.59 22.72
C VAL A 179 6.07 21.57 23.58
N PHE A 180 6.09 22.34 24.67
CA PHE A 180 7.19 22.37 25.62
C PHE A 180 6.74 22.78 27.03
N GLU A 181 7.55 22.46 28.03
CA GLU A 181 7.36 22.90 29.42
C GLU A 181 8.31 24.05 29.76
N HIS A 182 7.81 25.05 30.49
CA HIS A 182 8.60 26.11 31.09
C HIS A 182 7.96 26.58 32.39
N ASP A 183 8.75 26.66 33.47
CA ASP A 183 8.31 27.06 34.83
C ASP A 183 7.08 26.28 35.32
N GLY A 184 7.05 24.96 35.09
CA GLY A 184 5.96 24.07 35.48
C GLY A 184 4.64 24.30 34.71
N GLN A 185 4.69 25.05 33.61
CA GLN A 185 3.55 25.30 32.73
C GLN A 185 3.82 24.69 31.35
N ILE A 186 2.78 24.14 30.72
CA ILE A 186 2.88 23.53 29.40
C ILE A 186 2.35 24.51 28.36
N TYR A 187 3.14 24.73 27.31
CA TYR A 187 2.81 25.62 26.20
C TYR A 187 2.82 24.88 24.86
N MET A 188 2.01 25.37 23.93
CA MET A 188 1.96 24.93 22.54
C MET A 188 2.13 26.14 21.62
N MET A 189 3.01 26.03 20.63
CA MET A 189 3.28 27.04 19.62
C MET A 189 3.08 26.44 18.22
N PRO A 190 1.84 26.36 17.73
CA PRO A 190 1.56 25.78 16.41
C PRO A 190 1.97 26.73 15.28
N GLU A 191 2.21 26.17 14.10
CA GLU A 191 2.24 26.94 12.86
C GLU A 191 0.80 27.34 12.50
N GLY A 192 0.60 28.62 12.23
CA GLY A 192 -0.70 29.20 11.90
C GLY A 192 -0.52 30.39 10.96
N SER A 193 0.42 30.29 10.02
CA SER A 193 0.97 31.41 9.24
C SER A 193 -0.11 32.20 8.48
N LYS A 194 -1.22 31.56 8.09
CA LYS A 194 -2.39 32.19 7.48
C LYS A 194 -2.99 33.33 8.32
N ARG A 195 -2.84 33.28 9.65
CA ARG A 195 -3.34 34.32 10.56
C ARG A 195 -2.52 35.61 10.52
N GLY A 196 -1.24 35.51 10.14
CA GLY A 196 -0.29 36.63 10.08
C GLY A 196 0.54 36.87 11.34
N ASP A 197 0.37 36.06 12.39
CA ASP A 197 1.12 36.17 13.64
C ASP A 197 1.51 34.79 14.21
N LEU A 198 2.59 34.74 15.00
CA LEU A 198 3.02 33.55 15.75
C LEU A 198 2.46 33.61 17.17
N ARG A 199 1.68 32.61 17.54
CA ARG A 199 0.92 32.55 18.80
C ARG A 199 1.45 31.47 19.73
N LEU A 200 1.39 31.76 21.03
CA LEU A 200 1.68 30.83 22.10
C LEU A 200 0.40 30.56 22.90
N TYR A 201 0.07 29.29 23.06
CA TYR A 201 -1.05 28.81 23.83
C TYR A 201 -0.54 28.15 25.11
N LYS A 202 -1.28 28.30 26.19
CA LYS A 202 -1.00 27.70 27.50
C LYS A 202 -2.06 26.66 27.83
N ALA A 203 -1.63 25.50 28.31
CA ALA A 203 -2.54 24.45 28.75
C ALA A 203 -3.36 24.92 29.96
N VAL A 204 -4.67 24.70 29.91
CA VAL A 204 -5.61 24.91 31.02
C VAL A 204 -5.98 23.58 31.65
N ASN A 205 -6.34 22.61 30.80
CA ASN A 205 -6.58 21.23 31.18
C ASN A 205 -5.87 20.33 30.17
N PHE A 206 -4.64 19.95 30.50
CA PHE A 206 -3.78 19.19 29.61
C PHE A 206 -4.33 17.76 29.41
N PRO A 207 -4.38 17.21 28.18
CA PRO A 207 -3.81 17.76 26.93
C PRO A 207 -4.82 18.44 25.99
N LEU A 208 -6.09 18.61 26.37
CA LEU A 208 -7.18 18.97 25.44
C LEU A 208 -7.66 20.43 25.49
N GLN A 209 -7.38 21.17 26.56
CA GLN A 209 -7.85 22.55 26.68
C GLN A 209 -6.68 23.53 26.78
N TRP A 210 -6.68 24.49 25.86
CA TRP A 210 -5.63 25.48 25.71
C TRP A 210 -6.24 26.87 25.60
N LYS A 211 -5.53 27.88 26.09
CA LYS A 211 -5.90 29.28 25.94
C LYS A 211 -4.77 30.05 25.27
N LEU A 212 -5.11 31.04 24.45
CA LEU A 212 -4.11 31.97 23.91
C LEU A 212 -3.46 32.72 25.09
N GLU A 213 -2.15 32.55 25.23
CA GLU A 213 -1.35 33.24 26.26
C GLU A 213 -0.75 34.53 25.68
N LYS A 214 -0.16 34.45 24.47
CA LYS A 214 0.55 35.59 23.90
C LYS A 214 0.70 35.50 22.39
N VAL A 215 0.67 36.66 21.72
CA VAL A 215 1.21 36.82 20.37
C VAL A 215 2.71 37.11 20.49
N LEU A 216 3.55 36.17 20.10
CA LEU A 216 5.01 36.28 20.26
C LEU A 216 5.63 37.22 19.23
N ILE A 217 5.25 37.07 17.96
CA ILE A 217 5.76 37.85 16.83
C ILE A 217 4.61 38.12 15.86
N LYS A 218 4.44 39.38 15.43
CA LYS A 218 3.44 39.77 14.41
C LYS A 218 3.97 39.54 12.99
N LYS A 219 4.24 38.28 12.65
CA LYS A 219 4.77 37.83 11.35
C LYS A 219 4.25 36.42 11.06
N PRO A 220 3.97 36.05 9.79
CA PRO A 220 3.47 34.72 9.41
C PRO A 220 4.59 33.66 9.41
N LEU A 221 5.15 33.38 10.59
CA LEU A 221 6.23 32.41 10.72
C LEU A 221 5.72 30.97 10.54
N ILE A 222 6.51 30.19 9.82
CA ILE A 222 6.25 28.79 9.49
C ILE A 222 7.26 27.92 10.26
N ASP A 223 6.79 26.76 10.73
CA ASP A 223 7.55 25.71 11.42
C ASP A 223 8.47 26.26 12.51
N SER A 224 7.89 27.02 13.43
CA SER A 224 8.65 27.71 14.45
C SER A 224 8.95 26.82 15.66
N PHE A 225 10.15 26.95 16.22
CA PHE A 225 10.49 26.31 17.51
C PHE A 225 11.26 27.29 18.39
N ILE A 226 11.29 26.99 19.70
CA ILE A 226 12.11 27.70 20.68
C ILE A 226 13.18 26.76 21.24
N VAL A 227 14.38 27.26 21.51
CA VAL A 227 15.42 26.49 22.21
C VAL A 227 16.23 27.38 23.15
N GLU A 228 16.54 26.88 24.32
CA GLU A 228 17.45 27.54 25.25
C GLU A 228 18.91 27.19 24.91
N TYR A 229 19.73 28.19 24.65
CA TYR A 229 21.15 28.02 24.38
C TYR A 229 21.95 29.25 24.82
N GLY A 230 23.04 29.03 25.57
CA GLY A 230 23.91 30.11 26.07
C GLY A 230 23.18 31.12 26.97
N GLY A 231 22.25 30.66 27.81
CA GLY A 231 21.49 31.52 28.73
C GLY A 231 20.47 32.45 28.06
N LYS A 232 20.12 32.19 26.79
CA LYS A 232 19.08 32.89 26.04
C LYS A 232 18.12 31.90 25.41
N PHE A 233 16.90 32.36 25.15
CA PHE A 233 15.94 31.65 24.32
C PHE A 233 16.09 32.12 22.89
N TRP A 234 16.11 31.17 21.96
CA TRP A 234 16.20 31.41 20.53
C TRP A 234 14.96 30.87 19.84
N LEU A 235 14.36 31.67 18.97
CA LEU A 235 13.21 31.29 18.16
C LEU A 235 13.67 31.20 16.71
N PHE A 236 13.39 30.08 16.05
CA PHE A 236 13.68 29.86 14.64
C PHE A 236 12.36 29.75 13.90
N GLY A 237 12.29 30.23 12.66
CA GLY A 237 11.12 30.09 11.79
C GLY A 237 11.37 30.62 10.38
N SER A 238 10.50 30.27 9.44
CA SER A 238 10.57 30.72 8.05
C SER A 238 9.48 31.74 7.76
N ASP A 239 9.76 32.77 6.95
CA ASP A 239 8.76 33.71 6.44
C ASP A 239 8.71 33.69 4.91
N HIS A 240 7.56 33.32 4.35
CA HIS A 240 7.37 33.26 2.90
C HIS A 240 6.67 34.50 2.30
N SER A 241 6.44 35.55 3.10
CA SER A 241 5.67 36.73 2.68
C SER A 241 6.51 37.86 2.05
N GLY A 242 7.83 37.83 2.22
CA GLY A 242 8.72 38.90 1.75
C GLY A 242 8.93 38.92 0.23
N PHE A 243 9.15 40.10 -0.36
CA PHE A 243 9.53 40.19 -1.77
C PHE A 243 10.89 39.52 -2.01
N GLY A 244 10.97 38.61 -2.98
CA GLY A 244 12.20 37.87 -3.30
C GLY A 244 12.50 36.68 -2.37
N THR A 245 11.58 36.31 -1.46
CA THR A 245 11.75 35.11 -0.64
C THR A 245 11.60 33.84 -1.47
N LYS A 246 12.57 32.92 -1.35
CA LYS A 246 12.47 31.57 -1.89
C LYS A 246 11.60 30.72 -0.96
N LYS A 247 10.43 30.28 -1.43
CA LYS A 247 9.53 29.40 -0.67
C LYS A 247 10.28 28.15 -0.19
N ASN A 248 10.17 27.83 1.10
CA ASN A 248 10.90 26.77 1.81
C ASN A 248 12.43 26.93 1.87
N GLY A 249 12.97 28.08 1.42
CA GLY A 249 14.40 28.37 1.38
C GLY A 249 14.85 29.44 2.39
N GLN A 250 13.93 29.97 3.21
CA GLN A 250 14.21 31.05 4.14
C GLN A 250 14.32 30.56 5.59
N LEU A 251 15.24 31.12 6.36
CA LEU A 251 15.35 30.93 7.81
C LEU A 251 15.59 32.27 8.50
N GLU A 252 14.85 32.54 9.57
CA GLU A 252 15.01 33.69 10.43
C GLU A 252 15.16 33.26 11.90
N ILE A 253 15.91 34.03 12.67
CA ILE A 253 16.21 33.77 14.09
C ILE A 253 15.86 34.99 14.93
N TRP A 254 15.31 34.78 16.11
CA TRP A 254 15.10 35.79 17.14
C TRP A 254 15.65 35.30 18.47
N TYR A 255 15.94 36.23 19.39
CA TYR A 255 16.38 35.88 20.73
C TYR A 255 15.66 36.68 21.81
N SER A 256 15.56 36.10 22.99
CA SER A 256 15.00 36.72 24.18
C SER A 256 15.63 36.19 25.46
N LYS A 257 15.33 36.86 26.59
CA LYS A 257 15.64 36.38 27.94
C LYS A 257 14.57 35.42 28.48
N SER A 258 13.41 35.34 27.85
CA SER A 258 12.29 34.47 28.23
C SER A 258 11.67 33.86 26.97
N PRO A 259 11.15 32.62 27.02
CA PRO A 259 10.42 32.04 25.89
C PRO A 259 9.09 32.78 25.61
N LEU A 260 8.65 33.64 26.52
CA LEU A 260 7.49 34.52 26.34
C LEU A 260 7.86 35.84 25.67
N GLY A 261 9.12 36.06 25.30
CA GLY A 261 9.61 37.32 24.75
C GLY A 261 9.84 38.41 25.81
N PRO A 262 10.02 39.68 25.39
CA PRO A 262 9.93 40.16 24.01
C PRO A 262 11.07 39.62 23.15
N TRP A 263 10.77 39.36 21.87
CA TRP A 263 11.70 38.79 20.90
C TRP A 263 12.44 39.89 20.13
N LYS A 264 13.76 39.78 20.07
CA LYS A 264 14.62 40.66 19.25
C LYS A 264 15.10 39.90 18.02
N PRO A 265 15.02 40.47 16.81
CA PRO A 265 15.52 39.81 15.61
C PRO A 265 17.04 39.66 15.67
N HIS A 266 17.55 38.55 15.15
CA HIS A 266 18.97 38.36 14.93
C HIS A 266 19.46 39.35 13.86
N LYS A 267 20.65 39.93 14.03
CA LYS A 267 21.16 41.00 13.16
C LYS A 267 21.34 40.58 11.70
N LYS A 268 21.60 39.29 11.48
CA LYS A 268 21.76 38.70 10.13
C LYS A 268 20.45 38.19 9.53
N ASN A 269 19.27 38.51 10.06
CA ASN A 269 18.02 38.08 9.43
C ASN A 269 17.80 38.73 8.04
N PRO A 270 17.30 37.97 7.04
CA PRO A 270 17.13 36.52 7.08
C PRO A 270 18.48 35.80 7.04
N ILE A 271 18.65 34.81 7.93
CA ILE A 271 19.87 34.01 8.04
C ILE A 271 20.16 33.32 6.71
N TYR A 272 19.11 32.73 6.13
CA TYR A 272 19.16 32.10 4.82
C TYR A 272 18.01 32.57 3.93
N ASN A 273 18.28 32.66 2.63
CA ASN A 273 17.29 32.76 1.55
C ASN A 273 17.85 31.98 0.34
N ILE A 274 17.98 30.66 0.52
CA ILE A 274 18.75 29.75 -0.33
C ILE A 274 17.83 28.78 -1.09
N ASP A 275 18.40 27.82 -1.81
CA ASP A 275 17.61 26.79 -2.47
C ASP A 275 16.84 25.92 -1.45
N LYS A 276 15.59 25.57 -1.78
CA LYS A 276 14.69 24.79 -0.91
C LYS A 276 15.16 23.37 -0.62
N SER A 277 16.16 22.85 -1.34
CA SER A 277 16.78 21.56 -1.07
C SER A 277 17.80 21.58 0.08
N LEU A 278 18.22 22.78 0.51
CA LEU A 278 19.33 22.96 1.45
C LEU A 278 18.90 23.00 2.93
N GLY A 279 17.65 22.69 3.26
CA GLY A 279 17.25 22.49 4.66
C GLY A 279 16.99 23.75 5.48
N ALA A 280 16.68 24.89 4.85
CA ALA A 280 16.44 26.14 5.57
C ALA A 280 15.16 26.11 6.43
N ARG A 281 14.05 25.59 5.87
CA ARG A 281 12.80 25.38 6.63
C ARG A 281 13.01 24.31 7.71
N ASN A 282 12.51 24.55 8.92
CA ASN A 282 12.69 23.62 10.04
C ASN A 282 11.89 22.32 9.83
N GLY A 283 12.40 21.20 10.34
CA GLY A 283 11.82 19.87 10.19
C GLY A 283 11.63 19.14 11.52
N GLY A 284 11.22 19.85 12.56
CA GLY A 284 10.90 19.30 13.89
C GLY A 284 11.70 19.89 15.05
N ARG A 285 11.69 19.20 16.19
CA ARG A 285 12.31 19.69 17.43
C ARG A 285 13.84 19.69 17.34
N PRO A 286 14.53 20.77 17.74
CA PRO A 286 15.98 20.74 17.91
C PRO A 286 16.36 19.93 19.15
N PHE A 287 17.49 19.22 19.12
CA PHE A 287 17.95 18.44 20.25
C PHE A 287 19.40 18.73 20.62
N LYS A 288 19.75 18.49 21.89
CA LYS A 288 21.13 18.58 22.38
C LYS A 288 21.70 17.18 22.55
N TYR A 289 22.89 16.95 22.01
CA TYR A 289 23.60 15.67 22.15
C TYR A 289 25.10 15.95 22.26
N GLU A 290 25.76 15.30 23.23
CA GLU A 290 27.21 15.47 23.50
C GLU A 290 27.66 16.95 23.56
N GLY A 291 26.86 17.80 24.21
CA GLY A 291 27.16 19.22 24.39
C GLY A 291 26.86 20.12 23.18
N HIS A 292 26.49 19.56 22.03
CA HIS A 292 26.18 20.30 20.80
C HIS A 292 24.68 20.40 20.59
N LEU A 293 24.26 21.47 19.91
CA LEU A 293 22.87 21.71 19.51
C LEU A 293 22.67 21.34 18.05
N TYR A 294 21.59 20.62 17.75
CA TYR A 294 21.26 20.19 16.40
C TYR A 294 19.89 20.70 15.99
N ARG A 295 19.77 21.16 14.73
CA ARG A 295 18.54 21.59 14.09
C ARG A 295 18.15 20.60 13.00
N MET A 296 16.87 20.28 12.93
CA MET A 296 16.30 19.51 11.83
C MET A 296 15.81 20.48 10.74
N GLY A 297 16.13 20.20 9.48
CA GLY A 297 15.72 20.99 8.32
C GLY A 297 15.09 20.15 7.21
N GLN A 298 14.24 20.74 6.39
CA GLN A 298 13.52 20.05 5.32
C GLN A 298 14.22 20.19 3.97
N ASP A 299 14.45 19.07 3.29
CA ASP A 299 14.78 19.06 1.87
C ASP A 299 13.48 19.07 1.04
N CYS A 300 13.21 20.20 0.40
CA CYS A 300 12.06 20.40 -0.47
C CYS A 300 12.43 20.52 -1.95
N GLY A 301 13.60 20.02 -2.37
CA GLY A 301 14.13 20.16 -3.73
C GLY A 301 13.23 19.56 -4.80
N ASP A 302 13.17 18.23 -4.85
CA ASP A 302 12.40 17.47 -5.85
C ASP A 302 10.89 17.55 -5.62
N THR A 303 10.49 17.40 -4.36
CA THR A 303 9.10 17.47 -3.92
C THR A 303 9.04 18.07 -2.52
N TYR A 304 7.87 18.62 -2.15
CA TYR A 304 7.66 19.12 -0.80
C TYR A 304 7.90 17.99 0.21
N GLY A 305 8.80 18.21 1.18
CA GLY A 305 9.08 17.28 2.26
C GLY A 305 9.77 15.98 1.81
N ARG A 306 10.69 16.04 0.84
CA ARG A 306 11.37 14.85 0.30
C ARG A 306 12.06 14.04 1.40
N ARG A 307 12.77 14.72 2.30
CA ARG A 307 13.46 14.12 3.45
C ARG A 307 13.82 15.19 4.48
N VAL A 308 14.22 14.73 5.66
CA VAL A 308 14.82 15.55 6.72
C VAL A 308 16.35 15.55 6.62
N ARG A 309 16.97 16.69 6.98
CA ARG A 309 18.42 16.90 7.12
C ARG A 309 18.75 17.35 8.55
N ALA A 310 19.94 17.03 9.03
CA ALA A 310 20.41 17.41 10.36
C ALA A 310 21.57 18.39 10.27
N PHE A 311 21.54 19.43 11.11
CA PHE A 311 22.55 20.48 11.14
C PHE A 311 23.08 20.67 12.55
N GLN A 312 24.38 20.50 12.75
CA GLN A 312 25.04 20.89 14.00
C GLN A 312 25.24 22.40 14.01
N ILE A 313 24.73 23.08 15.03
CA ILE A 313 24.92 24.51 15.23
C ILE A 313 26.28 24.73 15.89
N GLU A 314 27.23 25.29 15.15
CA GLU A 314 28.58 25.60 15.65
C GLU A 314 28.60 26.93 16.41
N THR A 315 27.91 27.94 15.88
CA THR A 315 27.87 29.29 16.45
C THR A 315 26.44 29.79 16.50
N LEU A 316 25.99 30.21 17.68
CA LEU A 316 24.70 30.86 17.90
C LEU A 316 24.85 32.00 18.90
N THR A 317 25.01 33.21 18.38
CA THR A 317 25.11 34.46 19.15
C THR A 317 24.14 35.49 18.58
N ALA A 318 24.07 36.70 19.15
CA ALA A 318 23.15 37.73 18.64
C ALA A 318 23.62 38.33 17.30
N GLU A 319 24.90 38.13 16.96
CA GLU A 319 25.58 38.75 15.83
C GLU A 319 25.97 37.72 14.75
N GLU A 320 26.08 36.44 15.12
CA GLU A 320 26.59 35.38 14.26
C GLU A 320 25.82 34.07 14.45
N TYR A 321 25.49 33.44 13.31
CA TYR A 321 24.94 32.11 13.21
C TYR A 321 25.75 31.29 12.21
N LYS A 322 26.09 30.05 12.58
CA LYS A 322 26.73 29.08 11.69
C LYS A 322 26.27 27.67 12.07
N GLU A 323 25.90 26.90 11.06
CA GLU A 323 25.59 25.48 11.18
C GLU A 323 26.32 24.68 10.08
N ILE A 324 26.55 23.39 10.34
CA ILE A 324 27.11 22.44 9.38
C ILE A 324 26.19 21.23 9.26
N GLU A 325 25.98 20.74 8.04
CA GLU A 325 25.18 19.52 7.83
C GLU A 325 25.94 18.31 8.36
N VAL A 326 25.23 17.43 9.08
CA VAL A 326 25.76 16.17 9.61
C VAL A 326 24.86 15.00 9.19
N PRO A 327 25.40 13.78 9.03
CA PRO A 327 24.59 12.62 8.71
C PRO A 327 23.59 12.29 9.83
N LEU A 328 22.30 12.16 9.50
CA LEU A 328 21.26 11.79 10.46
C LEU A 328 21.26 10.29 10.82
N GLY A 329 21.94 9.44 10.03
CA GLY A 329 22.01 8.00 10.26
C GLY A 329 20.75 7.21 9.89
N PHE A 330 19.70 7.87 9.39
CA PHE A 330 18.47 7.23 8.96
C PHE A 330 18.66 6.45 7.65
N VAL A 331 18.21 5.20 7.60
CA VAL A 331 18.33 4.34 6.42
C VAL A 331 17.03 4.41 5.61
N GLU A 332 17.11 4.93 4.38
CA GLU A 332 15.97 4.96 3.46
C GLU A 332 15.52 3.54 3.07
N SER A 333 14.21 3.32 3.01
CA SER A 333 13.66 2.02 2.60
C SER A 333 13.79 1.81 1.10
N ASN A 334 14.34 0.66 0.70
CA ASN A 334 14.40 0.24 -0.70
C ASN A 334 13.05 -0.26 -1.26
N LYS A 335 11.99 -0.28 -0.42
CA LYS A 335 10.63 -0.65 -0.86
C LYS A 335 9.91 0.47 -1.62
N SER A 336 10.50 1.67 -1.71
CA SER A 336 9.88 2.84 -2.36
C SER A 336 8.45 3.06 -1.83
N ARG A 337 7.46 3.30 -2.68
CA ARG A 337 6.06 3.58 -2.29
C ARG A 337 5.38 2.49 -1.45
N ASN A 338 5.93 1.28 -1.36
CA ASN A 338 5.38 0.24 -0.48
C ASN A 338 5.85 0.39 0.98
N ALA A 339 6.85 1.23 1.25
CA ALA A 339 7.13 1.70 2.61
C ALA A 339 6.26 2.92 2.93
N TRP A 340 5.76 2.98 4.17
CA TRP A 340 4.86 4.05 4.62
C TRP A 340 5.49 5.45 4.54
N ASN A 341 6.81 5.54 4.68
CA ASN A 341 7.64 6.75 4.55
C ASN A 341 8.51 6.75 3.28
N GLY A 342 8.21 5.89 2.31
CA GLY A 342 9.12 5.63 1.19
C GLY A 342 9.13 6.71 0.09
N ALA A 343 8.11 7.59 0.05
CA ALA A 343 8.13 8.73 -0.86
C ALA A 343 8.75 9.96 -0.18
N ARG A 344 8.33 10.26 1.05
CA ARG A 344 8.58 11.52 1.74
C ARG A 344 8.53 11.38 3.27
N TYR A 345 9.22 12.26 3.97
CA TYR A 345 9.20 12.45 5.43
C TYR A 345 9.86 13.80 5.71
N HIS A 346 9.22 14.68 6.47
CA HIS A 346 9.69 16.07 6.63
C HIS A 346 9.76 16.55 8.07
N HIS A 347 9.33 15.73 9.02
CA HIS A 347 9.35 16.07 10.42
C HIS A 347 10.01 14.99 11.26
N LEU A 348 10.89 15.38 12.18
CA LEU A 348 11.44 14.51 13.22
C LEU A 348 11.46 15.24 14.57
N ASP A 349 10.80 14.68 15.58
CA ASP A 349 10.98 15.07 16.98
C ASP A 349 11.72 13.94 17.72
N ALA A 350 12.97 14.18 18.11
CA ALA A 350 13.80 13.26 18.85
C ALA A 350 14.06 13.77 20.27
N GLN A 351 13.80 12.91 21.27
CA GLN A 351 13.93 13.24 22.68
C GLN A 351 14.61 12.13 23.46
N ARG A 352 15.30 12.51 24.53
CA ARG A 352 15.89 11.58 25.47
C ARG A 352 14.82 11.10 26.46
N LEU A 353 14.68 9.79 26.61
CA LEU A 353 13.80 9.17 27.59
C LEU A 353 14.39 9.31 29.01
N PRO A 354 13.54 9.38 30.06
CA PRO A 354 14.00 9.34 31.45
C PRO A 354 14.85 8.10 31.79
N SER A 355 14.64 6.98 31.10
CA SER A 355 15.40 5.73 31.24
C SER A 355 16.81 5.77 30.65
N GLY A 356 17.18 6.83 29.93
CA GLY A 356 18.53 7.04 29.39
C GLY A 356 18.69 6.83 27.88
N GLY A 357 17.76 6.11 27.23
CA GLY A 357 17.72 5.94 25.76
C GLY A 357 17.06 7.12 25.04
N TRP A 358 16.90 7.01 23.72
CA TRP A 358 16.24 8.00 22.87
C TRP A 358 14.99 7.44 22.20
N ILE A 359 13.99 8.32 22.04
CA ILE A 359 12.78 8.10 21.28
C ILE A 359 12.72 9.15 20.17
N GLY A 360 12.26 8.75 18.99
CA GLY A 360 11.97 9.66 17.88
C GLY A 360 10.58 9.40 17.33
N VAL A 361 9.87 10.46 16.94
CA VAL A 361 8.64 10.38 16.15
C VAL A 361 8.84 11.12 14.85
N MET A 362 8.40 10.51 13.76
CA MET A 362 8.62 11.01 12.40
C MET A 362 7.35 10.84 11.58
N ASP A 363 6.99 11.85 10.79
CA ASP A 363 5.98 11.64 9.77
C ASP A 363 6.56 10.93 8.54
N GLY A 364 5.68 10.41 7.71
CA GLY A 364 6.06 9.70 6.51
C GLY A 364 4.89 9.52 5.59
N ASP A 365 5.19 9.63 4.31
CA ASP A 365 4.24 9.54 3.24
C ASP A 365 4.77 8.64 2.12
N ARG A 366 3.83 7.93 1.51
CA ARG A 366 4.03 7.00 0.40
C ARG A 366 3.51 7.54 -0.94
N VAL A 367 2.75 8.64 -0.91
CA VAL A 367 2.05 9.23 -2.05
C VAL A 367 2.62 10.62 -2.35
N PRO A 368 3.40 10.80 -3.43
CA PRO A 368 3.98 12.10 -3.74
C PRO A 368 2.94 13.21 -3.86
N SER A 369 3.34 14.44 -3.51
CA SER A 369 2.45 15.61 -3.66
C SER A 369 1.96 15.74 -5.12
N GLY A 370 0.65 15.97 -5.28
CA GLY A 370 -0.01 16.10 -6.57
C GLY A 370 -0.18 14.80 -7.36
N ASP A 371 0.08 13.63 -6.75
CA ASP A 371 -0.06 12.33 -7.43
C ASP A 371 -1.48 12.10 -7.98
N SER A 372 -2.52 12.43 -7.20
CA SER A 372 -3.92 12.28 -7.62
C SER A 372 -4.25 13.11 -8.88
N ILE A 373 -3.96 14.41 -8.88
CA ILE A 373 -4.13 15.27 -10.07
C ILE A 373 -3.30 14.76 -11.26
N ARG A 374 -2.03 14.39 -11.03
CA ARG A 374 -1.15 13.89 -12.10
C ARG A 374 -1.71 12.63 -12.73
N ARG A 375 -2.12 11.64 -11.91
CA ARG A 375 -2.75 10.41 -12.37
C ARG A 375 -4.00 10.71 -13.17
N PHE A 376 -4.88 11.56 -12.67
CA PHE A 376 -6.09 11.97 -13.39
C PHE A 376 -5.77 12.58 -14.76
N MET A 377 -4.84 13.53 -14.83
CA MET A 377 -4.44 14.16 -16.11
C MET A 377 -3.85 13.15 -17.10
N VAL A 378 -2.92 12.29 -16.67
CA VAL A 378 -2.33 11.24 -17.51
C VAL A 378 -3.38 10.25 -17.98
N GLY A 379 -4.31 9.91 -17.08
CA GLY A 379 -5.44 9.03 -17.36
C GLY A 379 -6.35 9.59 -18.46
N CYS A 380 -6.83 10.82 -18.30
CA CYS A 380 -7.65 11.51 -19.29
C CYS A 380 -6.93 11.67 -20.64
N ALA A 381 -5.64 12.03 -20.63
CA ALA A 381 -4.85 12.14 -21.85
C ALA A 381 -4.73 10.79 -22.59
N SER A 382 -4.54 9.69 -21.85
CA SER A 382 -4.46 8.34 -22.41
C SER A 382 -5.78 7.90 -23.04
N VAL A 383 -6.91 8.15 -22.37
CA VAL A 383 -8.25 7.87 -22.90
C VAL A 383 -8.55 8.71 -24.14
N ALA A 384 -8.22 10.01 -24.12
CA ALA A 384 -8.41 10.89 -25.27
C ALA A 384 -7.59 10.42 -26.48
N PHE A 385 -6.34 10.01 -26.28
CA PHE A 385 -5.49 9.50 -27.35
C PHE A 385 -5.99 8.15 -27.90
N ALA A 386 -6.49 7.26 -27.02
CA ALA A 386 -7.15 6.02 -27.45
C ALA A 386 -8.41 6.31 -28.29
N ALA A 387 -9.22 7.30 -27.91
CA ALA A 387 -10.39 7.71 -28.70
C ALA A 387 -9.99 8.22 -30.09
N VAL A 388 -8.93 9.04 -30.19
CA VAL A 388 -8.39 9.50 -31.49
C VAL A 388 -7.92 8.32 -32.35
N LEU A 389 -7.24 7.32 -31.77
CA LEU A 389 -6.84 6.11 -32.49
C LEU A 389 -8.03 5.30 -33.00
N ILE A 390 -9.09 5.16 -32.19
CA ILE A 390 -10.31 4.44 -32.57
C ILE A 390 -11.01 5.18 -33.73
N VAL A 391 -11.11 6.51 -33.67
CA VAL A 391 -11.67 7.32 -34.77
C VAL A 391 -10.81 7.18 -36.03
N LEU A 392 -9.49 7.28 -35.92
CA LEU A 392 -8.56 7.10 -37.04
C LEU A 392 -8.67 5.70 -37.66
N LEU A 393 -8.80 4.67 -36.84
CA LEU A 393 -9.03 3.29 -37.28
C LEU A 393 -10.36 3.17 -38.02
N GLY A 394 -11.44 3.74 -37.47
CA GLY A 394 -12.76 3.79 -38.10
C GLY A 394 -12.74 4.51 -39.45
N VAL A 395 -11.98 5.59 -39.57
CA VAL A 395 -11.78 6.35 -40.81
C VAL A 395 -10.97 5.54 -41.84
N LEU A 396 -9.88 4.86 -41.44
CA LEU A 396 -9.08 4.00 -42.33
C LEU A 396 -9.88 2.78 -42.83
N LEU A 397 -10.68 2.19 -41.95
CA LEU A 397 -11.55 1.06 -42.26
C LEU A 397 -12.83 1.48 -42.99
N GLY A 398 -13.16 2.78 -43.04
CA GLY A 398 -14.33 3.35 -43.72
C GLY A 398 -15.65 3.16 -42.98
N PHE A 399 -15.60 2.89 -41.67
CA PHE A 399 -16.77 2.82 -40.79
C PHE A 399 -17.16 4.19 -40.22
N VAL A 400 -16.24 5.16 -40.22
CA VAL A 400 -16.47 6.53 -39.74
C VAL A 400 -16.33 7.51 -40.91
N ASN A 401 -17.42 8.21 -41.23
CA ASN A 401 -17.44 9.31 -42.20
C ASN A 401 -17.71 10.63 -41.45
N CYS A 402 -16.89 11.67 -41.67
CA CYS A 402 -17.19 12.99 -41.11
C CYS A 402 -18.33 13.64 -41.91
N ILE A 403 -19.57 13.42 -41.50
CA ILE A 403 -20.77 14.00 -42.13
C ILE A 403 -21.16 15.24 -41.33
N VAL A 404 -21.14 16.42 -41.96
CA VAL A 404 -21.67 17.65 -41.36
C VAL A 404 -23.19 17.68 -41.62
N PRO A 405 -24.05 17.73 -40.59
CA PRO A 405 -25.51 17.76 -40.78
C PRO A 405 -25.96 18.99 -41.56
N LEU A 406 -26.83 18.79 -42.55
CA LEU A 406 -27.41 19.88 -43.36
C LEU A 406 -28.34 20.83 -42.58
N ASN A 407 -28.71 20.52 -41.33
CA ASN A 407 -29.59 21.37 -40.52
C ASN A 407 -28.88 22.46 -39.71
N TRP A 408 -27.54 22.59 -39.83
CA TRP A 408 -26.83 23.77 -39.33
C TRP A 408 -27.00 25.00 -40.24
N PHE A 409 -27.90 24.88 -41.22
CA PHE A 409 -28.25 25.87 -42.22
C PHE A 409 -29.64 26.43 -41.90
N ILE A 410 -29.70 27.66 -41.38
CA ILE A 410 -30.95 28.44 -41.40
C ILE A 410 -31.08 28.98 -42.82
N HIS A 411 -31.97 28.39 -43.62
CA HIS A 411 -32.43 29.01 -44.85
C HIS A 411 -33.64 29.87 -44.51
N ASN A 412 -33.44 31.19 -44.34
CA ASN A 412 -34.54 32.13 -44.32
C ASN A 412 -35.17 32.18 -45.71
N SER A 413 -36.26 31.44 -45.91
CA SER A 413 -37.18 31.66 -47.03
C SER A 413 -38.21 32.69 -46.60
N GLY A 414 -37.92 33.95 -46.88
CA GLY A 414 -38.85 35.07 -46.70
C GLY A 414 -38.84 35.96 -47.94
N LYS A 415 -39.94 35.96 -48.68
CA LYS A 415 -40.21 36.90 -49.79
C LYS A 415 -40.07 38.36 -49.31
N LYS A 416 -39.25 39.17 -49.98
CA LYS A 416 -39.60 40.52 -50.51
C LYS A 416 -38.43 41.20 -51.25
N SER A 417 -38.87 42.06 -52.17
CA SER A 417 -38.24 42.99 -53.14
C SER A 417 -36.84 43.59 -52.88
N PRO A 418 -36.16 44.10 -53.93
CA PRO A 418 -34.79 44.56 -53.87
C PRO A 418 -34.72 46.04 -53.47
N THR A 419 -34.00 46.37 -52.40
CA THR A 419 -33.15 47.57 -52.28
C THR A 419 -32.54 47.61 -50.88
N PHE A 420 -31.29 48.08 -50.83
CA PHE A 420 -30.37 48.20 -49.70
C PHE A 420 -29.46 47.00 -49.38
N LEU A 421 -28.17 47.33 -49.51
CA LEU A 421 -26.98 46.53 -49.40
C LEU A 421 -26.62 46.14 -47.95
N SER A 422 -25.79 45.09 -47.91
CA SER A 422 -24.67 44.88 -46.98
C SER A 422 -25.00 44.62 -45.52
N TRP A 423 -25.06 43.35 -45.14
CA TRP A 423 -23.89 42.62 -44.63
C TRP A 423 -24.34 41.23 -44.17
N GLU A 424 -24.77 40.37 -45.09
CA GLU A 424 -24.80 38.94 -44.77
C GLU A 424 -23.34 38.46 -44.79
N ARG A 425 -22.75 38.21 -43.61
CA ARG A 425 -21.55 37.37 -43.53
C ARG A 425 -21.97 35.96 -43.92
N PRO A 426 -21.57 35.42 -45.09
CA PRO A 426 -21.80 34.02 -45.37
C PRO A 426 -20.75 33.26 -44.55
N ASN A 427 -21.20 32.53 -43.53
CA ASN A 427 -20.46 31.62 -42.65
C ASN A 427 -19.08 31.14 -43.18
N THR A 428 -18.05 31.97 -43.07
CA THR A 428 -16.66 31.63 -43.43
C THR A 428 -16.11 30.52 -42.53
N PHE A 429 -16.67 30.40 -41.32
CA PHE A 429 -16.41 29.30 -40.41
C PHE A 429 -16.99 27.98 -40.95
N SER A 430 -18.24 27.94 -41.43
CA SER A 430 -18.85 26.69 -41.92
C SER A 430 -18.24 26.23 -43.25
N SER A 431 -17.83 27.14 -44.13
CA SER A 431 -17.15 26.78 -45.38
C SER A 431 -15.73 26.25 -45.15
N LYS A 432 -14.99 26.82 -44.19
CA LYS A 432 -13.68 26.29 -43.75
C LYS A 432 -13.83 24.91 -43.09
N VAL A 433 -14.84 24.73 -42.22
CA VAL A 433 -15.15 23.43 -41.58
C VAL A 433 -15.56 22.40 -42.62
N ARG A 434 -16.43 22.74 -43.59
CA ARG A 434 -16.81 21.84 -44.68
C ARG A 434 -15.61 21.47 -45.55
N ARG A 435 -14.74 22.43 -45.91
CA ARG A 435 -13.52 22.17 -46.69
C ARG A 435 -12.53 21.29 -45.91
N PHE A 436 -12.46 21.45 -44.59
CA PHE A 436 -11.70 20.59 -43.69
C PHE A 436 -12.28 19.17 -43.63
N CYS A 437 -13.58 19.01 -43.35
CA CYS A 437 -14.25 17.70 -43.32
C CYS A 437 -14.17 16.96 -44.67
N THR A 438 -14.33 17.65 -45.80
CA THR A 438 -14.16 17.04 -47.13
C THR A 438 -12.71 16.63 -47.40
N ARG A 439 -11.72 17.40 -46.91
CA ARG A 439 -10.30 16.99 -46.96
C ARG A 439 -10.04 15.77 -46.09
N VAL A 440 -10.57 15.75 -44.87
CA VAL A 440 -10.49 14.62 -43.93
C VAL A 440 -11.18 13.37 -44.47
N ASN A 441 -12.26 13.49 -45.24
CA ASN A 441 -12.91 12.35 -45.90
C ASN A 441 -12.18 11.90 -47.20
N ARG A 442 -11.36 12.76 -47.84
CA ARG A 442 -10.57 12.41 -49.04
C ARG A 442 -9.21 11.75 -48.74
N VAL A 443 -8.58 12.10 -47.62
CA VAL A 443 -7.31 11.51 -47.16
C VAL A 443 -7.37 9.97 -46.98
N PRO A 444 -8.45 9.38 -46.43
CA PRO A 444 -8.62 7.93 -46.24
C PRO A 444 -8.79 7.18 -47.56
N THR A 445 -9.41 7.80 -48.59
CA THR A 445 -9.48 7.23 -49.94
C THR A 445 -8.11 7.17 -50.62
N PHE A 446 -7.23 8.14 -50.37
CA PHE A 446 -5.86 8.14 -50.89
C PHE A 446 -4.94 7.16 -50.12
N LEU A 447 -5.09 7.09 -48.80
CA LEU A 447 -4.41 6.10 -47.96
C LEU A 447 -4.89 4.67 -48.24
N ARG A 448 -6.19 4.44 -48.46
CA ARG A 448 -6.73 3.15 -48.93
C ARG A 448 -6.14 2.74 -50.29
N GLY A 449 -5.86 3.70 -51.17
CA GLY A 449 -5.20 3.48 -52.45
C GLY A 449 -3.72 3.10 -52.33
N LYS A 450 -2.99 3.69 -51.36
CA LYS A 450 -1.57 3.39 -51.08
C LYS A 450 -1.34 2.17 -50.19
N ILE A 451 -2.29 1.79 -49.33
CA ILE A 451 -2.26 0.57 -48.49
C ILE A 451 -2.73 -0.65 -49.33
N LYS A 452 -2.24 -0.73 -50.58
CA LYS A 452 -2.30 -1.91 -51.45
C LYS A 452 -0.98 -2.70 -51.39
N HIS A 453 -0.47 -2.92 -50.18
CA HIS A 453 0.54 -3.96 -49.92
C HIS A 453 -0.14 -5.11 -49.18
N ASN A 454 0.22 -6.35 -49.54
CA ASN A 454 -0.31 -7.66 -49.13
C ASN A 454 -1.24 -7.64 -47.91
N ALA A 455 -2.38 -8.35 -47.99
CA ALA A 455 -3.39 -8.45 -46.93
C ALA A 455 -2.83 -8.71 -45.51
N CYS A 456 -1.66 -9.35 -45.41
CA CYS A 456 -0.89 -9.52 -44.19
C CYS A 456 -0.42 -8.19 -43.55
N ALA A 457 0.24 -7.30 -44.30
CA ALA A 457 0.77 -6.04 -43.77
C ALA A 457 -0.34 -5.12 -43.23
N ARG A 458 -1.48 -5.08 -43.93
CA ARG A 458 -2.68 -4.36 -43.46
C ARG A 458 -3.22 -4.96 -42.15
N ARG A 459 -3.30 -6.29 -42.03
CA ARG A 459 -3.72 -6.95 -40.79
C ARG A 459 -2.76 -6.63 -39.64
N VAL A 460 -1.45 -6.68 -39.88
CA VAL A 460 -0.43 -6.35 -38.87
C VAL A 460 -0.59 -4.92 -38.35
N ILE A 461 -0.74 -3.93 -39.24
CA ILE A 461 -0.91 -2.52 -38.84
C ILE A 461 -2.19 -2.34 -38.00
N LEU A 462 -3.31 -2.93 -38.43
CA LEU A 462 -4.58 -2.84 -37.69
C LEU A 462 -4.46 -3.51 -36.31
N THR A 463 -3.79 -4.65 -36.22
CA THR A 463 -3.53 -5.34 -34.96
C THR A 463 -2.65 -4.50 -34.03
N ILE A 464 -1.61 -3.84 -34.55
CA ILE A 464 -0.74 -2.95 -33.75
C ILE A 464 -1.54 -1.76 -33.20
N ILE A 465 -2.35 -1.09 -34.03
CA ILE A 465 -3.19 0.04 -33.60
C ILE A 465 -4.19 -0.40 -32.54
N PHE A 466 -4.80 -1.58 -32.71
CA PHE A 466 -5.73 -2.13 -31.74
C PHE A 466 -5.05 -2.45 -30.40
N ILE A 467 -3.93 -3.17 -30.42
CA ILE A 467 -3.15 -3.49 -29.22
C ILE A 467 -2.73 -2.20 -28.49
N PHE A 468 -2.28 -1.19 -29.23
CA PHE A 468 -1.87 0.08 -28.66
C PHE A 468 -3.07 0.85 -28.06
N GLY A 469 -4.22 0.87 -28.74
CA GLY A 469 -5.46 1.46 -28.21
C GLY A 469 -5.94 0.78 -26.93
N VAL A 470 -5.90 -0.56 -26.88
CA VAL A 470 -6.21 -1.33 -25.66
C VAL A 470 -5.23 -0.99 -24.54
N ALA A 471 -3.92 -0.95 -24.82
CA ALA A 471 -2.90 -0.60 -23.83
C ALA A 471 -3.13 0.81 -23.26
N LEU A 472 -3.45 1.80 -24.11
CA LEU A 472 -3.76 3.16 -23.69
C LEU A 472 -5.04 3.25 -22.87
N MET A 473 -6.07 2.49 -23.21
CA MET A 473 -7.28 2.40 -22.39
C MET A 473 -6.98 1.77 -21.02
N CYS A 474 -6.20 0.71 -20.96
CA CYS A 474 -5.77 0.12 -19.68
C CYS A 474 -4.94 1.11 -18.84
N ILE A 475 -4.00 1.83 -19.46
CA ILE A 475 -3.24 2.90 -18.78
C ILE A 475 -4.17 4.00 -18.29
N GLY A 476 -5.10 4.44 -19.14
CA GLY A 476 -6.08 5.47 -18.82
C GLY A 476 -6.92 5.07 -17.61
N PHE A 477 -7.51 3.88 -17.66
CA PHE A 477 -8.36 3.35 -16.60
C PHE A 477 -7.59 3.13 -15.30
N LYS A 478 -6.38 2.55 -15.35
CA LYS A 478 -5.51 2.35 -14.18
C LYS A 478 -5.12 3.67 -13.52
N ASN A 479 -4.88 4.73 -14.29
CA ASN A 479 -4.55 6.03 -13.71
C ASN A 479 -5.77 6.76 -13.13
N ILE A 480 -6.96 6.63 -13.75
CA ILE A 480 -8.18 7.30 -13.27
C ILE A 480 -8.78 6.57 -12.06
N TYR A 481 -8.89 5.26 -12.13
CA TYR A 481 -9.62 4.43 -11.16
C TYR A 481 -8.71 3.52 -10.33
N GLY A 482 -7.45 3.33 -10.73
CA GLY A 482 -6.49 2.59 -9.92
C GLY A 482 -5.96 3.46 -8.78
N GLY A 483 -5.49 2.82 -7.72
CA GLY A 483 -4.83 3.50 -6.60
C GLY A 483 -3.47 4.11 -6.98
N ASN A 484 -2.82 4.72 -5.99
CA ASN A 484 -1.48 5.34 -6.08
C ASN A 484 -0.33 4.35 -6.41
N GLY A 485 -0.65 3.05 -6.56
CA GLY A 485 0.28 1.98 -6.88
C GLY A 485 1.10 1.46 -5.69
N SER A 486 0.87 1.97 -4.48
CA SER A 486 1.38 1.37 -3.24
C SER A 486 0.44 0.26 -2.77
N GLU A 487 0.99 -0.88 -2.41
CA GLU A 487 0.22 -1.97 -1.80
C GLU A 487 0.24 -1.78 -0.29
N GLU A 488 -0.89 -1.41 0.31
CA GLU A 488 -0.96 -1.12 1.73
C GLU A 488 -1.09 -2.41 2.57
N PRO A 489 -0.39 -2.51 3.71
CA PRO A 489 -0.63 -3.59 4.65
C PRO A 489 -2.01 -3.45 5.31
N TYR A 490 -2.63 -4.56 5.70
CA TYR A 490 -3.90 -4.54 6.42
C TYR A 490 -3.68 -4.32 7.93
N PRO A 491 -4.25 -3.25 8.54
CA PRO A 491 -4.21 -3.08 9.98
C PRO A 491 -5.14 -4.09 10.66
N LEU A 492 -4.76 -4.57 11.84
CA LEU A 492 -5.63 -5.37 12.71
C LEU A 492 -5.70 -4.68 14.07
N LYS A 493 -6.92 -4.28 14.48
CA LYS A 493 -7.15 -3.44 15.67
C LYS A 493 -6.29 -2.16 15.66
N GLY A 494 -6.17 -1.52 14.50
CA GLY A 494 -5.37 -0.29 14.33
C GLY A 494 -3.84 -0.49 14.34
N GLN A 495 -3.34 -1.73 14.38
CA GLN A 495 -1.90 -2.01 14.42
C GLN A 495 -1.39 -2.71 13.15
N TYR A 496 -0.20 -2.33 12.71
CA TYR A 496 0.56 -3.00 11.65
C TYR A 496 1.61 -3.95 12.24
N SER A 497 2.05 -4.91 11.44
CA SER A 497 3.02 -5.93 11.84
C SER A 497 3.84 -6.40 10.63
N GLN A 498 4.87 -7.20 10.88
CA GLN A 498 5.72 -7.76 9.84
C GLN A 498 5.90 -9.28 10.00
N PHE A 499 6.31 -9.94 8.92
CA PHE A 499 6.57 -11.37 8.89
C PHE A 499 7.84 -11.71 8.12
N THR A 500 8.43 -12.85 8.44
CA THR A 500 9.57 -13.41 7.71
C THR A 500 9.06 -14.27 6.56
N LEU A 501 9.56 -14.04 5.35
CA LEU A 501 9.32 -14.92 4.23
C LEU A 501 10.38 -16.03 4.22
N LEU A 502 9.96 -17.28 4.17
CA LEU A 502 10.86 -18.44 4.12
C LEU A 502 10.60 -19.23 2.84
N THR A 503 11.66 -19.46 2.08
CA THR A 503 11.60 -20.30 0.88
C THR A 503 12.71 -21.33 0.90
N MET A 504 12.45 -22.51 0.35
CA MET A 504 13.44 -23.58 0.24
C MET A 504 13.70 -23.88 -1.23
N THR A 505 14.96 -23.80 -1.64
CA THR A 505 15.37 -23.90 -3.05
C THR A 505 16.75 -24.57 -3.18
N TYR A 506 17.24 -24.69 -4.41
CA TYR A 506 18.52 -25.29 -4.76
C TYR A 506 19.01 -24.74 -6.11
N ASP A 507 20.25 -25.06 -6.47
CA ASP A 507 20.98 -24.50 -7.63
C ASP A 507 20.19 -24.44 -8.96
N ALA A 508 19.46 -25.50 -9.31
CA ALA A 508 18.70 -25.57 -10.57
C ALA A 508 17.51 -24.58 -10.65
N ARG A 509 17.13 -23.95 -9.52
CA ARG A 509 16.01 -22.99 -9.45
C ARG A 509 16.47 -21.56 -9.16
N LEU A 510 17.77 -21.26 -9.32
CA LEU A 510 18.31 -19.92 -9.06
C LEU A 510 17.60 -18.80 -9.83
N TRP A 511 17.18 -19.04 -11.08
CA TRP A 511 16.41 -18.05 -11.85
C TRP A 511 15.07 -17.71 -11.20
N ASN A 512 14.35 -18.73 -10.71
CA ASN A 512 13.10 -18.55 -9.99
C ASN A 512 13.33 -17.77 -8.71
N LEU A 513 14.38 -18.11 -7.95
CA LEU A 513 14.76 -17.40 -6.73
C LEU A 513 15.03 -15.91 -6.99
N LYS A 514 15.72 -15.55 -8.08
CA LYS A 514 15.98 -14.14 -8.44
C LYS A 514 14.68 -13.35 -8.64
N MET A 515 13.70 -13.92 -9.35
CA MET A 515 12.39 -13.28 -9.55
C MET A 515 11.58 -13.23 -8.25
N TYR A 516 11.60 -14.32 -7.48
CA TYR A 516 10.94 -14.46 -6.19
C TYR A 516 11.41 -13.38 -5.20
N VAL A 517 12.73 -13.26 -4.99
CA VAL A 517 13.31 -12.27 -4.08
C VAL A 517 12.99 -10.86 -4.53
N LYS A 518 13.11 -10.59 -5.84
CA LYS A 518 12.79 -9.27 -6.40
C LYS A 518 11.35 -8.86 -6.13
N HIS A 519 10.40 -9.76 -6.32
CA HIS A 519 9.00 -9.48 -6.09
C HIS A 519 8.67 -9.34 -4.61
N TYR A 520 8.90 -10.38 -3.80
CA TYR A 520 8.40 -10.43 -2.44
C TYR A 520 9.15 -9.52 -1.46
N SER A 521 10.43 -9.19 -1.72
CA SER A 521 11.16 -8.23 -0.88
C SER A 521 10.53 -6.84 -0.83
N ARG A 522 9.70 -6.52 -1.84
CA ARG A 522 9.02 -5.23 -1.97
C ARG A 522 7.60 -5.24 -1.39
N CYS A 523 7.09 -6.38 -0.93
CA CYS A 523 5.82 -6.44 -0.21
C CYS A 523 5.93 -5.76 1.15
N SER A 524 4.88 -5.05 1.55
CA SER A 524 4.92 -4.06 2.63
C SER A 524 5.28 -4.65 3.99
N SER A 525 4.66 -5.77 4.36
CA SER A 525 4.87 -6.42 5.67
C SER A 525 6.02 -7.43 5.71
N VAL A 526 6.75 -7.68 4.61
CA VAL A 526 7.91 -8.58 4.62
C VAL A 526 9.10 -7.93 5.34
N SER A 527 9.60 -8.52 6.43
CA SER A 527 10.75 -7.97 7.17
C SER A 527 12.10 -8.46 6.65
N GLU A 528 12.16 -9.73 6.26
CA GLU A 528 13.35 -10.42 5.77
C GLU A 528 12.94 -11.61 4.88
N ILE A 529 13.88 -12.09 4.08
CA ILE A 529 13.74 -13.34 3.32
C ILE A 529 14.81 -14.33 3.76
N VAL A 530 14.38 -15.51 4.22
CA VAL A 530 15.25 -16.63 4.56
C VAL A 530 15.19 -17.67 3.44
N VAL A 531 16.32 -17.86 2.76
CA VAL A 531 16.49 -18.85 1.70
C VAL A 531 17.14 -20.10 2.30
N VAL A 532 16.37 -21.15 2.48
CA VAL A 532 16.86 -22.48 2.88
C VAL A 532 17.46 -23.15 1.64
N TRP A 533 18.79 -23.19 1.57
CA TRP A 533 19.52 -23.70 0.43
C TRP A 533 19.80 -25.19 0.60
N ASN A 534 19.04 -26.01 -0.12
CA ASN A 534 18.92 -27.44 0.15
C ASN A 534 19.96 -28.31 -0.56
N LYS A 535 20.51 -27.82 -1.69
CA LYS A 535 21.47 -28.57 -2.51
C LYS A 535 22.21 -27.63 -3.48
N GLY A 536 23.47 -27.96 -3.74
CA GLY A 536 24.30 -27.28 -4.75
C GLY A 536 25.01 -26.05 -4.17
N ILE A 537 25.61 -25.24 -5.05
CA ILE A 537 26.38 -24.06 -4.65
C ILE A 537 25.42 -22.87 -4.46
N PRO A 538 25.35 -22.26 -3.27
CA PRO A 538 24.50 -21.09 -3.03
C PRO A 538 24.94 -19.88 -3.85
N PRO A 539 24.01 -18.99 -4.26
CA PRO A 539 24.36 -17.74 -4.91
C PRO A 539 25.00 -16.78 -3.92
N GLU A 540 25.72 -15.79 -4.45
CA GLU A 540 26.15 -14.64 -3.65
C GLU A 540 24.95 -13.74 -3.34
N LEU A 541 24.95 -13.04 -2.21
CA LEU A 541 23.84 -12.14 -1.87
C LEU A 541 23.69 -10.98 -2.89
N SER A 542 24.78 -10.59 -3.53
CA SER A 542 24.79 -9.57 -4.59
C SER A 542 24.04 -9.98 -5.86
N ASP A 543 23.79 -11.28 -6.06
CA ASP A 543 22.97 -11.80 -7.16
C ASP A 543 21.47 -11.56 -6.98
N LEU A 544 21.05 -11.16 -5.77
CA LEU A 544 19.65 -11.06 -5.36
C LEU A 544 19.22 -9.60 -5.18
N ASP A 545 18.36 -9.12 -6.10
CA ASP A 545 17.78 -7.77 -6.07
C ASP A 545 16.69 -7.66 -4.97
N SER A 546 17.10 -7.36 -3.74
CA SER A 546 16.21 -7.32 -2.58
C SER A 546 16.05 -5.93 -1.97
N ALA A 547 14.83 -5.59 -1.59
CA ALA A 547 14.52 -4.41 -0.78
C ALA A 547 14.57 -4.66 0.74
N VAL A 548 14.78 -5.91 1.18
CA VAL A 548 14.91 -6.31 2.59
C VAL A 548 16.13 -7.23 2.78
N PRO A 549 16.61 -7.44 4.01
CA PRO A 549 17.67 -8.40 4.27
C PRO A 549 17.32 -9.79 3.72
N VAL A 550 18.27 -10.41 3.02
CA VAL A 550 18.20 -11.80 2.56
C VAL A 550 19.27 -12.59 3.28
N ARG A 551 18.88 -13.73 3.85
CA ARG A 551 19.81 -14.65 4.51
C ARG A 551 19.71 -16.03 3.87
N ILE A 552 20.85 -16.55 3.44
CA ILE A 552 20.95 -17.90 2.90
C ILE A 552 21.37 -18.84 4.03
N ARG A 553 20.53 -19.82 4.34
CA ARG A 553 20.81 -20.90 5.29
C ARG A 553 21.12 -22.18 4.52
N VAL A 554 22.40 -22.51 4.43
CA VAL A 554 22.88 -23.71 3.73
C VAL A 554 22.64 -24.93 4.61
N GLU A 555 22.05 -25.97 4.03
CA GLU A 555 21.77 -27.23 4.73
C GLU A 555 22.69 -28.35 4.21
N GLU A 556 23.16 -29.20 5.11
CA GLU A 556 24.11 -30.27 4.80
C GLU A 556 23.50 -31.39 3.96
N LYS A 557 22.20 -31.64 4.16
CA LYS A 557 21.45 -32.71 3.51
C LYS A 557 20.27 -32.13 2.76
N ASN A 558 20.12 -32.54 1.50
CA ASN A 558 18.90 -32.29 0.73
C ASN A 558 17.71 -33.03 1.36
N SER A 559 16.90 -32.31 2.13
CA SER A 559 15.73 -32.83 2.84
C SER A 559 14.58 -31.82 2.78
N LEU A 560 13.35 -32.31 2.64
CA LEU A 560 12.17 -31.45 2.74
C LEU A 560 11.90 -31.01 4.18
N ASN A 561 12.48 -31.68 5.19
CA ASN A 561 12.32 -31.28 6.59
C ASN A 561 12.98 -29.93 6.93
N ASN A 562 13.95 -29.49 6.11
CA ASN A 562 14.78 -28.32 6.41
C ASN A 562 14.00 -27.00 6.46
N ARG A 563 12.88 -26.89 5.73
CA ARG A 563 12.05 -25.67 5.73
C ARG A 563 11.37 -25.37 7.07
N PHE A 564 11.29 -26.36 7.98
CA PHE A 564 10.71 -26.17 9.31
C PHE A 564 11.76 -26.18 10.44
N LYS A 565 13.05 -26.19 10.11
CA LYS A 565 14.14 -26.19 11.09
C LYS A 565 14.13 -24.91 11.91
N GLU A 566 14.20 -25.08 13.23
CA GLU A 566 14.25 -23.98 14.19
C GLU A 566 15.39 -23.01 13.84
N ASP A 567 15.05 -21.71 13.83
CA ASP A 567 15.98 -20.64 13.46
C ASP A 567 15.88 -19.50 14.47
N PRO A 568 16.85 -19.37 15.40
CA PRO A 568 16.82 -18.33 16.41
C PRO A 568 17.06 -16.92 15.85
N LEU A 569 17.46 -16.81 14.58
CA LEU A 569 17.65 -15.52 13.90
C LEU A 569 16.34 -14.95 13.38
N ILE A 570 15.30 -15.78 13.16
CA ILE A 570 13.96 -15.31 12.79
C ILE A 570 13.35 -14.60 14.00
N LYS A 571 13.10 -13.29 13.86
CA LYS A 571 12.56 -12.45 14.94
C LYS A 571 11.05 -12.28 14.90
N THR A 572 10.45 -12.47 13.72
CA THR A 572 9.00 -12.39 13.56
C THR A 572 8.32 -13.65 14.08
N ARG A 573 7.10 -13.47 14.60
CA ARG A 573 6.27 -14.60 15.01
C ARG A 573 5.67 -15.32 13.80
N ALA A 574 5.25 -14.55 12.81
CA ALA A 574 4.70 -15.04 11.56
C ALA A 574 5.80 -15.40 10.57
N VAL A 575 5.75 -16.61 10.03
CA VAL A 575 6.54 -17.00 8.86
C VAL A 575 5.57 -17.37 7.74
N LEU A 576 5.77 -16.77 6.56
CA LEU A 576 5.17 -17.27 5.33
C LEU A 576 6.14 -18.27 4.71
N GLU A 577 5.79 -19.56 4.79
CA GLU A 577 6.45 -20.59 3.98
C GLU A 577 5.84 -20.51 2.58
N LEU A 578 6.71 -20.30 1.58
CA LEU A 578 6.28 -20.17 0.20
C LEU A 578 7.32 -20.78 -0.74
N ASP A 579 6.87 -21.79 -1.50
CA ASP A 579 7.68 -22.48 -2.50
C ASP A 579 8.19 -21.48 -3.55
N ASP A 580 9.43 -21.67 -3.98
CA ASP A 580 10.16 -20.78 -4.89
C ASP A 580 9.61 -20.75 -6.33
N ASP A 581 8.63 -21.60 -6.63
CA ASP A 581 7.92 -21.64 -7.90
C ASP A 581 6.53 -21.00 -7.85
N ILE A 582 6.08 -20.48 -6.70
CA ILE A 582 4.79 -19.80 -6.55
C ILE A 582 4.94 -18.28 -6.53
N MET A 583 4.27 -17.61 -7.46
CA MET A 583 4.17 -16.15 -7.55
C MET A 583 2.73 -15.70 -7.24
N MET A 584 2.57 -14.79 -6.29
CA MET A 584 1.30 -14.20 -5.84
C MET A 584 1.45 -12.68 -5.73
N THR A 585 0.37 -11.91 -5.84
CA THR A 585 0.44 -10.44 -5.61
C THR A 585 0.79 -10.14 -4.14
N CYS A 586 1.35 -8.96 -3.83
CA CYS A 586 1.58 -8.63 -2.42
C CYS A 586 0.24 -8.50 -1.67
N ASP A 587 -0.82 -8.00 -2.30
CA ASP A 587 -2.17 -7.95 -1.73
C ASP A 587 -2.68 -9.34 -1.31
N ASP A 588 -2.53 -10.39 -2.13
CA ASP A 588 -2.92 -11.75 -1.73
C ASP A 588 -2.10 -12.26 -0.52
N VAL A 589 -0.81 -11.92 -0.48
CA VAL A 589 0.07 -12.21 0.65
C VAL A 589 -0.37 -11.48 1.92
N GLU A 590 -0.68 -10.18 1.82
CA GLU A 590 -1.13 -9.34 2.93
C GLU A 590 -2.51 -9.79 3.46
N ARG A 591 -3.42 -10.25 2.58
CA ARG A 591 -4.69 -10.89 3.00
C ARG A 591 -4.44 -12.12 3.83
N GLY A 592 -3.59 -13.03 3.35
CA GLY A 592 -3.19 -14.23 4.11
C GLY A 592 -2.59 -13.89 5.47
N PHE A 593 -1.73 -12.87 5.51
CA PHE A 593 -1.11 -12.39 6.74
C PHE A 593 -2.15 -11.84 7.73
N ASN A 594 -3.09 -11.02 7.26
CA ASN A 594 -4.17 -10.48 8.08
C ASN A 594 -5.03 -11.59 8.69
N VAL A 595 -5.39 -12.61 7.89
CA VAL A 595 -6.14 -13.77 8.40
C VAL A 595 -5.34 -14.55 9.44
N TRP A 596 -4.05 -14.76 9.21
CA TRP A 596 -3.19 -15.43 10.18
C TRP A 596 -3.08 -14.64 11.50
N ARG A 597 -2.95 -13.32 11.45
CA ARG A 597 -2.90 -12.48 12.67
C ARG A 597 -4.17 -12.58 13.53
N GLN A 598 -5.32 -12.88 12.92
CA GLN A 598 -6.57 -13.13 13.64
C GLN A 598 -6.57 -14.51 14.35
N HIS A 599 -5.82 -15.48 13.82
CA HIS A 599 -5.78 -16.87 14.28
C HIS A 599 -4.33 -17.44 14.25
N PRO A 600 -3.39 -16.89 15.06
CA PRO A 600 -1.98 -17.25 14.98
C PRO A 600 -1.70 -18.71 15.40
N ASP A 601 -2.66 -19.37 16.04
CA ASP A 601 -2.62 -20.79 16.42
C ASP A 601 -2.86 -21.76 15.26
N ARG A 602 -3.22 -21.26 14.07
CA ARG A 602 -3.61 -22.05 12.89
C ARG A 602 -2.60 -21.96 11.75
N ILE A 603 -2.67 -22.92 10.84
CA ILE A 603 -2.02 -22.84 9.52
C ILE A 603 -2.98 -22.11 8.58
N VAL A 604 -2.59 -20.94 8.07
CA VAL A 604 -3.42 -20.15 7.16
C VAL A 604 -2.75 -20.15 5.78
N GLY A 605 -3.43 -20.63 4.74
CA GLY A 605 -2.78 -20.71 3.44
C GLY A 605 -3.72 -20.82 2.26
N PHE A 606 -3.09 -20.98 1.09
CA PHE A 606 -3.76 -20.74 -0.20
C PHE A 606 -4.11 -22.01 -0.98
N TYR A 607 -3.68 -23.18 -0.49
CA TYR A 607 -3.88 -24.46 -1.18
C TYR A 607 -4.60 -25.49 -0.29
N PRO A 608 -5.94 -25.52 -0.32
CA PRO A 608 -6.74 -26.41 0.50
C PRO A 608 -6.77 -27.82 -0.08
N ARG A 609 -6.78 -28.82 0.81
CA ARG A 609 -6.89 -30.23 0.49
C ARG A 609 -7.93 -30.90 1.36
N LEU A 610 -8.47 -32.01 0.86
CA LEU A 610 -9.41 -32.85 1.60
C LEU A 610 -8.83 -34.25 1.79
N ILE A 611 -8.74 -34.68 3.03
CA ILE A 611 -8.43 -36.04 3.45
C ILE A 611 -9.74 -36.70 3.85
N ALA A 612 -10.14 -37.75 3.14
CA ALA A 612 -11.39 -38.45 3.39
C ALA A 612 -11.34 -39.92 2.92
N GLY A 613 -12.29 -40.72 3.39
CA GLY A 613 -12.50 -42.12 3.01
C GLY A 613 -11.84 -43.13 3.97
N SER A 614 -12.17 -44.41 3.78
CA SER A 614 -11.54 -45.55 4.45
C SER A 614 -11.15 -46.59 3.39
N PRO A 615 -9.86 -46.80 3.09
CA PRO A 615 -8.69 -46.11 3.64
C PRO A 615 -8.61 -44.61 3.28
N LEU A 616 -7.87 -43.83 4.06
CA LEU A 616 -7.71 -42.39 3.86
C LEU A 616 -7.06 -42.09 2.50
N LYS A 617 -7.61 -41.10 1.77
CA LYS A 617 -7.05 -40.68 0.48
C LYS A 617 -6.81 -39.18 0.42
N TYR A 618 -5.70 -38.81 -0.20
CA TYR A 618 -5.35 -37.42 -0.49
C TYR A 618 -6.16 -36.90 -1.69
N ARG A 619 -6.77 -35.71 -1.56
CA ARG A 619 -7.58 -35.07 -2.61
C ARG A 619 -7.24 -33.59 -2.78
N GLY A 620 -7.13 -33.19 -4.04
CA GLY A 620 -6.87 -31.81 -4.45
C GLY A 620 -8.07 -30.87 -4.27
N GLU A 621 -7.84 -29.59 -4.50
CA GLU A 621 -8.84 -28.53 -4.29
C GLU A 621 -10.14 -28.72 -5.08
N LYS A 622 -10.08 -29.14 -6.36
CA LYS A 622 -11.29 -29.39 -7.15
C LYS A 622 -12.24 -30.37 -6.45
N TYR A 623 -11.69 -31.43 -5.86
CA TYR A 623 -12.47 -32.41 -5.11
C TYR A 623 -12.95 -31.84 -3.76
N ALA A 624 -12.09 -31.10 -3.05
CA ALA A 624 -12.46 -30.43 -1.80
C ALA A 624 -13.66 -29.50 -2.00
N ARG A 625 -13.65 -28.68 -3.07
CA ARG A 625 -14.74 -27.77 -3.44
C ARG A 625 -16.02 -28.51 -3.80
N THR A 626 -15.96 -29.56 -4.62
CA THR A 626 -17.17 -30.35 -4.95
C THR A 626 -17.77 -31.04 -3.72
N HIS A 627 -16.95 -31.36 -2.73
CA HIS A 627 -17.39 -31.97 -1.47
C HIS A 627 -17.58 -30.94 -0.35
N LYS A 628 -17.58 -29.64 -0.67
CA LYS A 628 -17.83 -28.52 0.25
C LYS A 628 -17.01 -28.59 1.53
N GLY A 629 -15.72 -28.90 1.42
CA GLY A 629 -14.82 -28.65 2.54
C GLY A 629 -13.40 -29.17 2.40
N TYR A 630 -12.57 -28.75 3.36
CA TYR A 630 -11.14 -29.03 3.47
C TYR A 630 -10.78 -29.30 4.93
N ASN A 631 -9.68 -29.99 5.15
CA ASN A 631 -9.15 -30.28 6.50
C ASN A 631 -7.62 -30.22 6.56
N MET A 632 -6.99 -29.73 5.49
CA MET A 632 -5.55 -29.59 5.37
C MET A 632 -5.21 -28.42 4.45
N ILE A 633 -4.14 -27.70 4.78
CA ILE A 633 -3.56 -26.63 3.96
C ILE A 633 -2.12 -27.00 3.63
N LEU A 634 -1.73 -26.90 2.36
CA LEU A 634 -0.33 -27.13 1.99
C LEU A 634 0.54 -25.95 2.44
N THR A 635 1.69 -26.26 3.04
CA THR A 635 2.58 -25.23 3.60
C THR A 635 3.37 -24.48 2.54
N GLY A 636 3.48 -25.04 1.33
CA GLY A 636 4.12 -24.41 0.16
C GLY A 636 3.58 -23.03 -0.24
N ALA A 637 2.49 -22.59 0.40
CA ALA A 637 2.04 -21.21 0.44
C ALA A 637 1.14 -21.04 1.68
N ALA A 638 1.76 -20.90 2.88
CA ALA A 638 1.02 -20.73 4.13
C ALA A 638 1.78 -19.93 5.20
N PHE A 639 1.03 -19.13 5.94
CA PHE A 639 1.46 -18.51 7.18
C PHE A 639 1.36 -19.48 8.36
N ILE A 640 2.42 -19.51 9.16
CA ILE A 640 2.56 -20.30 10.37
C ILE A 640 3.25 -19.50 11.47
N ASP A 641 3.00 -19.86 12.72
CA ASP A 641 3.76 -19.35 13.87
C ASP A 641 5.12 -20.06 13.93
N SER A 642 6.22 -19.32 13.78
CA SER A 642 7.58 -19.87 13.70
C SER A 642 7.96 -20.63 14.98
N LYS A 643 7.61 -20.10 16.15
CA LYS A 643 7.91 -20.71 17.46
C LYS A 643 7.09 -21.98 17.66
N LEU A 644 5.82 -21.96 17.30
CA LEU A 644 4.91 -23.09 17.46
C LEU A 644 5.18 -24.21 16.45
N ALA A 645 5.23 -23.85 15.16
CA ALA A 645 5.35 -24.80 14.06
C ALA A 645 6.69 -25.51 14.09
N PHE A 646 7.81 -24.77 14.20
CA PHE A 646 9.14 -25.36 14.12
C PHE A 646 9.44 -26.24 15.33
N LYS A 647 9.07 -25.77 16.54
CA LYS A 647 9.22 -26.55 17.77
C LYS A 647 8.41 -27.85 17.73
N ARG A 648 7.17 -27.81 17.23
CA ARG A 648 6.36 -29.02 17.03
C ARG A 648 7.00 -29.96 16.00
N TYR A 649 7.42 -29.41 14.86
CA TYR A 649 7.97 -30.20 13.77
C TYR A 649 9.31 -30.86 14.14
N TRP A 650 10.17 -30.20 14.92
CA TRP A 650 11.47 -30.74 15.35
C TRP A 650 11.45 -31.43 16.72
N GLY A 651 10.31 -31.36 17.42
CA GLY A 651 10.07 -32.09 18.66
C GLY A 651 10.25 -33.60 18.53
N LYS A 652 10.37 -34.26 19.70
CA LYS A 652 10.59 -35.71 19.81
C LYS A 652 9.45 -36.52 19.17
N GLU A 653 8.21 -36.08 19.34
CA GLU A 653 7.01 -36.74 18.83
C GLU A 653 7.00 -36.84 17.29
N ALA A 654 7.50 -35.80 16.61
CA ALA A 654 7.52 -35.74 15.15
C ALA A 654 8.66 -36.54 14.51
N LYS A 655 9.61 -37.10 15.28
CA LYS A 655 10.83 -37.73 14.75
C LYS A 655 10.53 -38.85 13.75
N LYS A 656 9.65 -39.80 14.11
CA LYS A 656 9.23 -40.89 13.22
C LYS A 656 8.54 -40.36 11.96
N GLY A 657 7.78 -39.27 12.09
CA GLY A 657 7.18 -38.57 10.95
C GLY A 657 8.25 -38.03 9.99
N ARG A 658 9.27 -37.34 10.51
CA ARG A 658 10.37 -36.78 9.72
C ARG A 658 11.18 -37.86 8.99
N GLU A 659 11.36 -39.04 9.59
CA GLU A 659 12.00 -40.20 8.94
C GLU A 659 11.18 -40.71 7.75
N VAL A 660 9.84 -40.71 7.85
CA VAL A 660 8.95 -41.02 6.71
C VAL A 660 9.06 -39.97 5.61
N VAL A 661 9.11 -38.69 5.97
CA VAL A 661 9.29 -37.58 5.03
C VAL A 661 10.61 -37.72 4.26
N ASP A 662 11.71 -38.00 4.95
CA ASP A 662 13.02 -38.23 4.32
C ASP A 662 13.01 -39.46 3.41
N LYS A 663 12.38 -40.56 3.84
CA LYS A 663 12.31 -41.81 3.06
C LYS A 663 11.51 -41.65 1.79
N LEU A 664 10.43 -40.88 1.82
CA LEU A 664 9.53 -40.68 0.67
C LEU A 664 9.85 -39.43 -0.15
N PHE A 665 10.71 -38.56 0.38
CA PHE A 665 10.98 -37.22 -0.15
C PHE A 665 9.68 -36.46 -0.48
N ASN A 666 8.75 -36.46 0.48
CA ASN A 666 7.40 -35.87 0.35
C ASN A 666 6.74 -35.73 1.74
N CYS A 667 5.57 -35.10 1.80
CA CYS A 667 4.65 -35.12 2.95
C CYS A 667 5.11 -34.36 4.22
N GLU A 668 6.07 -33.47 4.11
CA GLU A 668 6.46 -32.53 5.17
C GLU A 668 5.27 -31.63 5.56
N ASP A 669 4.54 -31.12 4.56
CA ASP A 669 3.32 -30.33 4.73
C ASP A 669 2.20 -31.13 5.40
N VAL A 670 1.99 -32.37 4.96
CA VAL A 670 1.01 -33.30 5.55
C VAL A 670 1.36 -33.56 7.01
N LEU A 671 2.62 -33.86 7.32
CA LEU A 671 3.07 -34.10 8.68
C LEU A 671 2.77 -32.90 9.59
N LEU A 672 3.08 -31.67 9.15
CA LEU A 672 2.81 -30.48 9.95
C LEU A 672 1.32 -30.32 10.28
N ASN A 673 0.43 -30.60 9.32
CA ASN A 673 -1.02 -30.54 9.55
C ASN A 673 -1.48 -31.57 10.61
N TYR A 674 -0.94 -32.79 10.61
CA TYR A 674 -1.21 -33.78 11.66
C TYR A 674 -0.70 -33.31 13.03
N LEU A 675 0.50 -32.73 13.10
CA LEU A 675 1.05 -32.22 14.36
C LEU A 675 0.21 -31.08 14.94
N TYR A 676 -0.33 -30.20 14.10
CA TYR A 676 -1.26 -29.16 14.52
C TYR A 676 -2.58 -29.75 15.05
N ALA A 677 -3.15 -30.73 14.34
CA ALA A 677 -4.38 -31.38 14.77
C ALA A 677 -4.23 -32.17 16.07
N ASN A 678 -3.12 -32.89 16.23
CA ASN A 678 -2.86 -33.70 17.42
C ASN A 678 -2.70 -32.85 18.69
N ALA A 679 -2.05 -31.69 18.57
CA ALA A 679 -1.74 -30.82 19.71
C ALA A 679 -2.85 -29.82 20.07
N SER A 680 -3.85 -29.60 19.21
CA SER A 680 -4.82 -28.53 19.39
C SER A 680 -6.05 -28.97 20.20
N SER A 681 -6.36 -28.22 21.26
CA SER A 681 -7.65 -28.27 21.95
C SER A 681 -8.79 -27.63 21.14
N SER A 682 -8.44 -26.79 20.14
CA SER A 682 -9.39 -26.24 19.17
C SER A 682 -9.73 -27.30 18.11
N SER A 683 -11.00 -27.34 17.73
CA SER A 683 -11.44 -28.18 16.61
C SER A 683 -10.81 -27.72 15.28
N ARG A 684 -10.64 -26.40 15.08
CA ARG A 684 -10.12 -25.80 13.84
C ARG A 684 -8.64 -25.47 13.95
N THR A 685 -7.85 -26.02 13.02
CA THR A 685 -6.39 -25.89 12.97
C THR A 685 -5.87 -25.29 11.66
N VAL A 686 -6.76 -25.13 10.68
CA VAL A 686 -6.43 -24.63 9.35
C VAL A 686 -7.44 -23.58 8.89
N ASP A 687 -6.97 -22.62 8.11
CA ASP A 687 -7.79 -21.63 7.43
C ASP A 687 -7.36 -21.48 5.97
N TYR A 688 -8.36 -21.41 5.09
CA TYR A 688 -8.17 -21.18 3.67
C TYR A 688 -8.37 -19.70 3.33
N VAL A 689 -7.46 -19.17 2.52
CA VAL A 689 -7.59 -17.87 1.84
C VAL A 689 -7.44 -18.12 0.34
N LYS A 690 -8.40 -17.67 -0.45
CA LYS A 690 -8.36 -17.80 -1.90
C LYS A 690 -7.52 -16.68 -2.50
N PRO A 691 -6.45 -17.00 -3.23
CA PRO A 691 -5.70 -15.98 -3.95
C PRO A 691 -6.52 -15.47 -5.14
N ALA A 692 -6.54 -14.16 -5.35
CA ALA A 692 -7.10 -13.56 -6.57
C ALA A 692 -6.26 -13.93 -7.79
N TRP A 693 -4.94 -14.05 -7.61
CA TRP A 693 -4.01 -14.47 -8.64
C TRP A 693 -2.83 -15.25 -8.06
N ALA A 694 -2.53 -16.39 -8.66
CA ALA A 694 -1.32 -17.16 -8.38
C ALA A 694 -0.80 -17.80 -9.66
N ILE A 695 0.50 -17.69 -9.90
CA ILE A 695 1.21 -18.42 -10.96
C ILE A 695 2.12 -19.47 -10.35
N ASP A 696 1.91 -20.69 -10.82
CA ASP A 696 2.81 -21.82 -10.58
C ASP A 696 3.82 -21.89 -11.74
N THR A 697 5.02 -21.39 -11.49
CA THR A 697 6.12 -21.35 -12.45
C THR A 697 6.81 -22.71 -12.64
N SER A 698 6.50 -23.71 -11.81
CA SER A 698 7.03 -25.07 -11.95
C SER A 698 6.62 -25.69 -13.29
N LYS A 699 5.51 -25.23 -13.87
CA LYS A 699 5.02 -25.63 -15.20
C LYS A 699 5.91 -25.15 -16.35
N PHE A 700 6.77 -24.16 -16.11
CA PHE A 700 7.75 -23.65 -17.07
C PHE A 700 9.14 -24.24 -16.84
N SER A 701 9.34 -25.05 -15.79
CA SER A 701 10.61 -25.71 -15.49
C SER A 701 10.51 -27.24 -15.60
N GLY A 702 11.64 -27.90 -15.87
CA GLY A 702 11.70 -29.37 -15.95
C GLY A 702 11.70 -30.09 -14.59
N ALA A 703 11.70 -29.35 -13.48
CA ALA A 703 12.17 -29.81 -12.17
C ALA A 703 11.10 -29.77 -11.06
N ALA A 704 9.89 -30.29 -11.34
CA ALA A 704 8.78 -30.34 -10.38
C ALA A 704 8.59 -31.74 -9.76
N ILE A 705 8.48 -31.82 -8.42
CA ILE A 705 8.26 -33.07 -7.68
C ILE A 705 6.88 -33.67 -8.02
N SER A 706 5.87 -32.82 -8.29
CA SER A 706 4.49 -33.21 -8.57
C SER A 706 4.20 -33.53 -10.04
N ARG A 707 5.22 -33.60 -10.90
CA ARG A 707 5.09 -33.78 -12.37
C ARG A 707 4.24 -35.00 -12.74
N ASN A 708 4.37 -36.11 -12.01
CA ASN A 708 3.44 -37.24 -12.11
C ASN A 708 2.45 -37.20 -10.95
N THR A 709 1.34 -36.51 -11.16
CA THR A 709 0.32 -36.26 -10.12
C THR A 709 -0.25 -37.55 -9.53
N LYS A 710 -0.40 -38.62 -10.33
CA LYS A 710 -0.93 -39.90 -9.85
C LYS A 710 0.00 -40.55 -8.84
N VAL A 711 1.29 -40.63 -9.16
CA VAL A 711 2.32 -41.20 -8.26
C VAL A 711 2.46 -40.32 -7.02
N HIS A 712 2.52 -38.99 -7.20
CA HIS A 712 2.58 -38.03 -6.10
C HIS A 712 1.41 -38.18 -5.11
N TYR A 713 0.19 -38.33 -5.62
CA TYR A 713 -1.01 -38.50 -4.78
C TYR A 713 -1.05 -39.87 -4.09
N ALA A 714 -0.51 -40.91 -4.73
CA ALA A 714 -0.37 -42.23 -4.12
C ALA A 714 0.61 -42.20 -2.95
N LEU A 715 1.78 -41.56 -3.12
CA LEU A 715 2.75 -41.34 -2.05
C LEU A 715 2.13 -40.55 -0.89
N ARG A 716 1.43 -39.46 -1.19
CA ARG A 716 0.75 -38.66 -0.15
C ARG A 716 -0.33 -39.46 0.56
N SER A 717 -1.10 -40.29 -0.14
CA SER A 717 -2.10 -41.16 0.51
C SER A 717 -1.44 -42.22 1.41
N ASN A 718 -0.24 -42.72 1.07
CA ASN A 718 0.54 -43.59 1.94
C ASN A 718 0.99 -42.85 3.22
N CYS A 719 1.44 -41.60 3.11
CA CYS A 719 1.76 -40.78 4.27
C CYS A 719 0.55 -40.60 5.20
N LEU A 720 -0.65 -40.40 4.66
CA LEU A 720 -1.88 -40.27 5.46
C LEU A 720 -2.11 -41.49 6.35
N MET A 721 -1.97 -42.70 5.79
CA MET A 721 -2.13 -43.94 6.56
C MET A 721 -1.13 -43.99 7.72
N LYS A 722 0.15 -43.79 7.44
CA LYS A 722 1.22 -43.82 8.46
C LYS A 722 1.06 -42.75 9.53
N PHE A 723 0.70 -41.53 9.14
CA PHE A 723 0.54 -40.43 10.10
C PHE A 723 -0.75 -40.58 10.91
N SER A 724 -1.81 -41.17 10.35
CA SER A 724 -3.03 -41.46 11.10
C SER A 724 -2.82 -42.48 12.22
N GLU A 725 -1.94 -43.48 12.00
CA GLU A 725 -1.52 -44.43 13.04
C GLU A 725 -0.69 -43.76 14.14
N MET A 726 0.11 -42.74 13.79
CA MET A 726 0.99 -42.05 14.74
C MET A 726 0.28 -40.94 15.54
N TYR A 727 -0.65 -40.21 14.92
CA TYR A 727 -1.16 -38.94 15.45
C TYR A 727 -2.71 -38.83 15.43
N GLY A 728 -3.42 -39.92 15.11
CA GLY A 728 -4.89 -39.92 15.00
C GLY A 728 -5.39 -39.41 13.64
N SER A 729 -6.70 -39.44 13.41
CA SER A 729 -7.31 -39.11 12.11
C SER A 729 -7.54 -37.60 11.90
N LEU A 730 -7.32 -37.12 10.68
CA LEU A 730 -7.73 -35.77 10.22
C LEU A 730 -9.12 -35.73 9.58
N ALA A 731 -9.71 -36.89 9.26
CA ALA A 731 -10.93 -36.95 8.44
C ALA A 731 -12.12 -36.24 9.09
N ASP A 732 -12.19 -36.24 10.42
CA ASP A 732 -13.32 -35.69 11.18
C ASP A 732 -13.24 -34.15 11.36
N ARG A 733 -12.12 -33.53 10.98
CA ARG A 733 -11.86 -32.08 11.15
C ARG A 733 -12.14 -31.28 9.88
N LYS A 734 -13.31 -31.48 9.26
CA LYS A 734 -13.70 -30.84 7.99
C LYS A 734 -14.29 -29.44 8.19
N TRP A 735 -13.79 -28.48 7.42
CA TRP A 735 -14.25 -27.08 7.39
C TRP A 735 -14.86 -26.73 6.03
N GLY A 736 -15.94 -25.95 6.05
CA GLY A 736 -16.59 -25.44 4.84
C GLY A 736 -15.81 -24.32 4.17
N PHE A 737 -16.05 -24.13 2.88
CA PHE A 737 -15.73 -22.89 2.16
C PHE A 737 -16.82 -21.84 2.41
N ASP A 738 -16.59 -20.59 2.02
CA ASP A 738 -17.56 -19.49 2.15
C ASP A 738 -18.07 -19.32 3.60
N SER A 739 -17.14 -19.44 4.54
CA SER A 739 -17.40 -19.37 5.98
C SER A 739 -16.96 -18.04 6.58
N ARG A 740 -16.16 -17.26 5.85
CA ARG A 740 -15.57 -16.02 6.35
C ARG A 740 -16.44 -14.82 5.97
N LYS A 741 -16.56 -13.87 6.90
CA LYS A 741 -17.30 -12.61 6.69
C LYS A 741 -16.64 -11.70 5.64
N ASP A 742 -15.34 -11.86 5.41
CA ASP A 742 -14.56 -11.07 4.43
C ASP A 742 -14.72 -11.58 2.99
N GLY A 743 -15.34 -12.76 2.78
CA GLY A 743 -15.49 -13.37 1.46
C GLY A 743 -14.19 -13.86 0.84
N TRP A 744 -13.09 -13.90 1.59
CA TRP A 744 -11.77 -14.30 1.06
C TRP A 744 -11.60 -15.81 0.94
N ASP A 745 -12.58 -16.63 1.34
CA ASP A 745 -12.57 -18.09 1.17
C ASP A 745 -13.57 -18.61 0.10
N VAL A 746 -14.09 -17.71 -0.75
CA VAL A 746 -15.11 -17.97 -1.80
C VAL A 746 -14.49 -18.40 -3.12
#